data_AF-A0A933K9F1-F1
#
_entry.id   AF-A0A933K9F1-F1
#
_cell.length_a   1.000
_cell.length_b   1.000
_cell.length_c   1.000
_cell.angle_alpha   90.00
_cell.angle_beta   90.00
_cell.angle_gamma   90.00
#
_symmetry.space_group_name_H-M   'P 1'
#
loop_
_entity.id
_entity.type
_entity.pdbx_description
1 polymer ?
#
loop_
_entity_poly.entity_id
_entity_poly.type
_entity_poly.pdbx_seq_one_letter_code
_entity_poly.pdbx_strand_id
1 'polypeptide(L)'
;MALEMVQGHASPLLRNAVLPGDREAHGILVARCSCAPARPFTCGHAVTVIEHLLEWLPPRLPEQLRWLGVREADLAAAASRGERLRTAAAARLWSVAGYHGEPAGVAEAAAERLEPVPLTRLEPLPASGLVLGGRDAAAWMRELIEAAVDPEVPGLAGAGNQGPGPAAAAQGAGGPVGSCGRRKWCDVLGIAPPSPDDILRSGRSVNLHQLMVVALLERGTPATLEELAAQLRRAGAGRLTRHGDLEESIVKAWKGGLPIYRTLAGAYALDLYCTELRIVLRDLRVDVSPPGPQAIPDRGVDPAPVEPGPGPDVPLSEEEVDAALRGISLISFSLKRAVAALIDSAGRPLATPELVRRLKALNVFYLHEEKLLGMSGSDLLMSCEDGLLELVTEGEALAAMRKAVRSIGIPAMQRRRRAEEERLAFEAADRARAERVRVRALRPDPPRRAVVHFTGEPGAPLQVAVVDAASLQITLLENPDARSLRSALERFEEIAGHRVHGPAEWSGLVDERRCIELMPAGRTTRSRAGRAVALSLAKVCRASVNFRADPADPERAPFRARLAVDPERLTREALALTALLRYGLLHEGVRVARGATGAELPVWWPGKRDPRLREILELARDERRRLELSVVDRFEPWRPFARSWSATVLELDFRWVTLRTAEHAPPLALEIRDIVDVRWDRG
;
A
#
# COMPACT_ATOMS: atom_id res chain seq x y z
N MET A 1 32.01 -22.52 27.45
CA MET A 1 33.20 -21.73 27.10
C MET A 1 33.03 -20.80 25.90
N ALA A 2 33.08 -21.24 24.62
CA ALA A 2 32.97 -20.31 23.48
C ALA A 2 31.59 -19.60 23.39
N LEU A 3 30.51 -20.31 23.74
CA LEU A 3 29.16 -19.74 23.84
C LEU A 3 29.00 -18.74 25.01
N GLU A 4 29.72 -18.97 26.12
CA GLU A 4 29.67 -18.10 27.31
C GLU A 4 30.43 -16.79 27.09
N MET A 5 31.50 -16.80 26.28
CA MET A 5 32.20 -15.58 25.88
C MET A 5 31.33 -14.64 25.03
N VAL A 6 30.42 -15.17 24.21
CA VAL A 6 29.54 -14.37 23.34
C VAL A 6 28.38 -13.72 24.11
N GLN A 7 27.89 -14.36 25.17
CA GLN A 7 26.78 -13.86 25.98
C GLN A 7 27.17 -12.70 26.92
N GLY A 8 28.46 -12.57 27.26
CA GLY A 8 28.99 -11.50 28.12
C GLY A 8 29.14 -10.13 27.46
N HIS A 9 29.13 -10.04 26.12
CA HIS A 9 29.41 -8.80 25.38
C HIS A 9 28.31 -8.38 24.38
N ALA A 10 27.17 -9.08 24.35
CA ALA A 10 26.06 -8.75 23.46
C ALA A 10 25.17 -7.63 24.02
N SER A 11 24.83 -6.66 23.16
CA SER A 11 23.88 -5.56 23.42
C SER A 11 22.49 -6.08 23.87
N PRO A 12 21.75 -5.34 24.73
CA PRO A 12 20.44 -5.74 25.26
C PRO A 12 19.39 -6.15 24.21
N LEU A 13 19.51 -5.67 22.96
CA LEU A 13 18.58 -5.99 21.88
C LEU A 13 18.61 -7.47 21.43
N LEU A 14 19.71 -8.20 21.65
CA LEU A 14 19.83 -9.61 21.24
C LEU A 14 19.28 -10.59 22.27
N ARG A 15 19.12 -10.18 23.54
CA ARG A 15 18.60 -11.06 24.61
C ARG A 15 17.09 -11.30 24.50
N ASN A 16 16.35 -10.44 23.79
CA ASN A 16 14.88 -10.53 23.67
C ASN A 16 14.40 -11.32 22.43
N ALA A 17 15.31 -11.86 21.61
CA ALA A 17 14.95 -12.52 20.35
C ALA A 17 14.88 -14.06 20.44
N VAL A 18 15.08 -14.67 21.62
CA VAL A 18 15.11 -16.13 21.77
C VAL A 18 14.00 -16.57 22.71
N LEU A 19 12.95 -17.18 22.16
CA LEU A 19 11.92 -17.90 22.93
C LEU A 19 12.41 -19.30 23.31
N PRO A 20 12.02 -19.83 24.48
CA PRO A 20 12.43 -21.16 24.92
C PRO A 20 11.57 -22.22 24.22
N GLY A 21 12.10 -22.85 23.16
CA GLY A 21 11.40 -23.93 22.47
C GLY A 21 12.20 -24.66 21.38
N ASP A 22 13.04 -23.94 20.63
CA ASP A 22 13.78 -24.55 19.51
C ASP A 22 15.23 -24.84 19.89
N ARG A 23 15.52 -26.11 20.24
CA ARG A 23 16.87 -26.60 20.51
C ARG A 23 17.56 -27.27 19.30
N GLU A 24 16.94 -27.33 18.13
CA GLU A 24 17.50 -28.09 16.99
C GLU A 24 17.71 -27.31 15.66
N ALA A 25 17.63 -25.98 15.65
CA ALA A 25 17.92 -25.21 14.43
C ALA A 25 19.06 -24.20 14.64
N HIS A 26 20.31 -24.62 14.36
CA HIS A 26 21.44 -23.70 14.30
C HIS A 26 21.61 -23.13 12.89
N GLY A 27 21.32 -21.83 12.77
CA GLY A 27 21.65 -20.98 11.62
C GLY A 27 22.71 -19.94 11.99
N ILE A 28 23.57 -19.64 11.02
CA ILE A 28 24.78 -18.81 11.08
C ILE A 28 24.51 -17.39 11.65
N LEU A 29 25.21 -17.03 12.73
CA LEU A 29 25.30 -15.67 13.28
C LEU A 29 26.47 -14.94 12.62
N VAL A 30 26.19 -13.99 11.72
CA VAL A 30 27.22 -13.07 11.19
C VAL A 30 27.27 -11.83 12.06
N ALA A 31 28.29 -11.72 12.92
CA ALA A 31 28.58 -10.50 13.65
C ALA A 31 29.22 -9.47 12.71
N ARG A 32 28.64 -8.28 12.61
CA ARG A 32 29.21 -7.13 11.89
C ARG A 32 30.08 -6.34 12.86
N CYS A 33 31.40 -6.35 12.66
CA CYS A 33 32.30 -5.43 13.36
C CYS A 33 32.18 -4.03 12.72
N SER A 34 31.93 -3.02 13.54
CA SER A 34 31.81 -1.62 13.15
C SER A 34 33.11 -0.87 13.44
N CYS A 35 33.99 -0.77 12.45
CA CYS A 35 35.08 0.20 12.44
C CYS A 35 35.19 0.85 11.04
N ALA A 36 35.48 2.16 11.07
CA ALA A 36 35.24 3.17 10.05
C ALA A 36 36.28 3.14 8.88
N PRO A 37 36.10 3.97 7.82
CA PRO A 37 36.66 3.72 6.50
C PRO A 37 38.00 4.43 6.28
N ALA A 38 39.09 3.67 6.11
CA ALA A 38 40.23 4.05 5.28
C ALA A 38 41.30 2.95 5.27
N ARG A 39 41.67 2.52 4.04
CA ARG A 39 42.83 1.70 3.64
C ARG A 39 42.73 0.18 3.82
N PRO A 40 43.31 -0.60 2.88
CA PRO A 40 43.19 -2.05 2.85
C PRO A 40 44.23 -2.69 3.76
N PHE A 41 43.79 -3.59 4.65
CA PHE A 41 44.69 -4.55 5.30
C PHE A 41 44.14 -5.97 5.15
N THR A 42 45.03 -6.82 4.64
CA THR A 42 45.00 -8.27 4.63
C THR A 42 44.85 -8.82 6.04
N CYS A 43 43.78 -9.55 6.31
CA CYS A 43 43.57 -10.27 7.58
C CYS A 43 43.29 -11.75 7.28
N GLY A 44 44.20 -12.62 7.71
CA GLY A 44 44.12 -14.08 7.52
C GLY A 44 42.99 -14.78 8.28
N HIS A 45 42.20 -14.08 9.10
CA HIS A 45 41.11 -14.71 9.87
C HIS A 45 39.88 -15.07 9.04
N ALA A 46 39.68 -14.46 7.86
CA ALA A 46 38.55 -14.80 6.99
C ALA A 46 38.70 -16.17 6.31
N VAL A 47 39.94 -16.63 6.10
CA VAL A 47 40.24 -17.91 5.43
C VAL A 47 40.00 -19.08 6.40
N THR A 48 40.42 -18.95 7.66
CA THR A 48 40.26 -20.00 8.68
C THR A 48 38.79 -20.27 9.04
N VAL A 49 37.93 -19.25 9.01
CA VAL A 49 36.48 -19.40 9.26
C VAL A 49 35.77 -20.13 8.11
N ILE A 50 36.21 -19.93 6.87
CA ILE A 50 35.67 -20.63 5.70
C ILE A 50 36.12 -22.09 5.68
N GLU A 51 37.37 -22.37 6.06
CA GLU A 51 37.88 -23.74 6.14
C GLU A 51 37.14 -24.57 7.20
N HIS A 52 36.86 -24.00 8.38
CA HIS A 52 36.07 -24.68 9.42
C HIS A 52 34.57 -24.84 9.07
N LEU A 53 33.98 -23.92 8.31
CA LEU A 53 32.58 -24.03 7.87
C LEU A 53 32.37 -25.11 6.78
N LEU A 54 33.41 -25.42 6.00
CA LEU A 54 33.35 -26.44 4.95
C LEU A 54 33.51 -27.88 5.50
N GLU A 55 34.17 -28.06 6.65
CA GLU A 55 34.26 -29.36 7.33
C GLU A 55 32.95 -29.79 8.02
N TRP A 56 32.01 -28.86 8.22
CA TRP A 56 30.74 -29.10 8.94
C TRP A 56 29.50 -29.11 8.03
N LEU A 57 29.66 -29.37 6.73
CA LEU A 57 28.52 -29.40 5.80
C LEU A 57 27.61 -30.62 6.05
N PRO A 58 26.28 -30.43 6.23
CA PRO A 58 25.36 -31.52 6.54
C PRO A 58 25.04 -32.40 5.33
N PRO A 59 24.55 -33.64 5.54
CA PRO A 59 24.28 -34.63 4.48
C PRO A 59 23.20 -34.25 3.45
N ARG A 60 22.53 -33.10 3.59
CA ARG A 60 21.45 -32.63 2.68
C ARG A 60 21.92 -31.71 1.55
N LEU A 61 23.23 -31.49 1.39
CA LEU A 61 23.81 -30.65 0.34
C LEU A 61 23.34 -31.04 -1.09
N PRO A 62 23.17 -32.32 -1.46
CA PRO A 62 22.69 -32.69 -2.79
C PRO A 62 21.26 -32.20 -3.08
N GLU A 63 20.38 -32.17 -2.07
CA GLU A 63 18.99 -31.70 -2.21
C GLU A 63 18.94 -30.18 -2.34
N GLN A 64 19.77 -29.47 -1.57
CA GLN A 64 19.88 -28.01 -1.65
C GLN A 64 20.51 -27.55 -2.97
N LEU A 65 21.46 -28.31 -3.53
CA LEU A 65 22.05 -28.03 -4.83
C LEU A 65 21.09 -28.33 -6.00
N ARG A 66 20.21 -29.35 -5.87
CA ARG A 66 19.09 -29.55 -6.80
C ARG A 66 18.10 -28.38 -6.74
N TRP A 67 17.82 -27.87 -5.54
CA TRP A 67 16.96 -26.69 -5.35
C TRP A 67 17.53 -25.42 -5.99
N LEU A 68 18.87 -25.36 -6.14
CA LEU A 68 19.59 -24.30 -6.85
C LEU A 68 19.79 -24.59 -8.35
N GLY A 69 19.19 -25.66 -8.89
CA GLY A 69 19.20 -25.99 -10.32
C GLY A 69 20.49 -26.66 -10.83
N VAL A 70 21.31 -27.24 -9.95
CA VAL A 70 22.48 -28.01 -10.37
C VAL A 70 22.04 -29.40 -10.84
N ARG A 71 22.38 -29.77 -12.07
CA ARG A 71 21.98 -31.06 -12.66
C ARG A 71 22.75 -32.21 -11.99
N GLU A 72 22.12 -33.36 -11.90
CA GLU A 72 22.66 -34.54 -11.20
C GLU A 72 23.96 -35.06 -11.83
N ALA A 73 24.10 -34.93 -13.15
CA ALA A 73 25.35 -35.23 -13.87
C ALA A 73 26.50 -34.28 -13.51
N ASP A 74 26.19 -33.00 -13.25
CA ASP A 74 27.19 -32.00 -12.84
C ASP A 74 27.63 -32.25 -11.39
N LEU A 75 26.73 -32.74 -10.52
CA LEU A 75 27.05 -33.17 -9.15
C LEU A 75 27.91 -34.45 -9.13
N ALA A 76 27.60 -35.43 -9.98
CA ALA A 76 28.37 -36.68 -10.10
C ALA A 76 29.79 -36.45 -10.67
N ALA A 77 29.92 -35.59 -11.68
CA ALA A 77 31.22 -35.19 -12.23
C ALA A 77 32.06 -34.41 -11.20
N ALA A 78 31.41 -33.60 -10.37
CA ALA A 78 32.05 -32.79 -9.35
C ALA A 78 32.47 -33.59 -8.10
N ALA A 79 31.70 -34.62 -7.70
CA ALA A 79 32.06 -35.55 -6.63
C ALA A 79 33.36 -36.33 -6.92
N SER A 80 33.70 -36.53 -8.20
CA SER A 80 34.93 -37.21 -8.62
C SER A 80 36.21 -36.37 -8.51
N ARG A 81 36.10 -35.06 -8.25
CA ARG A 81 37.24 -34.11 -8.19
C ARG A 81 37.05 -33.11 -7.05
N GLY A 82 37.33 -33.56 -5.83
CA GLY A 82 37.01 -32.92 -4.55
C GLY A 82 37.52 -31.49 -4.31
N GLU A 83 38.34 -30.92 -5.19
CA GLU A 83 38.96 -29.60 -4.98
C GLU A 83 38.30 -28.48 -5.82
N ARG A 84 37.62 -28.82 -6.94
CA ARG A 84 36.98 -27.82 -7.81
C ARG A 84 35.59 -27.38 -7.33
N LEU A 85 34.92 -28.18 -6.50
CA LEU A 85 33.64 -27.82 -5.88
C LEU A 85 33.77 -26.66 -4.91
N ARG A 86 34.88 -26.58 -4.16
CA ARG A 86 35.11 -25.51 -3.18
C ARG A 86 35.28 -24.17 -3.89
N THR A 87 36.07 -24.14 -4.96
CA THR A 87 36.32 -22.92 -5.74
C THR A 87 35.10 -22.52 -6.60
N ALA A 88 34.36 -23.47 -7.17
CA ALA A 88 33.16 -23.17 -7.95
C ALA A 88 31.97 -22.76 -7.07
N ALA A 89 31.79 -23.38 -5.90
CA ALA A 89 30.77 -22.97 -4.93
C ALA A 89 31.12 -21.61 -4.31
N ALA A 90 32.39 -21.36 -3.97
CA ALA A 90 32.84 -20.06 -3.51
C ALA A 90 32.65 -18.97 -4.58
N ALA A 91 33.06 -19.21 -5.84
CA ALA A 91 32.87 -18.27 -6.94
C ALA A 91 31.40 -18.00 -7.26
N ARG A 92 30.52 -19.00 -7.13
CA ARG A 92 29.09 -18.85 -7.39
C ARG A 92 28.34 -18.23 -6.20
N LEU A 93 28.75 -18.51 -4.96
CA LEU A 93 28.30 -17.77 -3.78
C LEU A 93 28.76 -16.30 -3.82
N TRP A 94 29.96 -16.03 -4.35
CA TRP A 94 30.44 -14.67 -4.58
C TRP A 94 29.69 -13.96 -5.72
N SER A 95 29.37 -14.67 -6.80
CA SER A 95 28.53 -14.17 -7.90
C SER A 95 27.08 -13.90 -7.46
N VAL A 96 26.51 -14.72 -6.57
CA VAL A 96 25.18 -14.51 -5.98
C VAL A 96 25.19 -13.39 -4.93
N ALA A 97 26.32 -13.16 -4.25
CA ALA A 97 26.51 -12.04 -3.34
C ALA A 97 26.82 -10.70 -4.04
N GLY A 98 27.17 -10.73 -5.34
CA GLY A 98 27.48 -9.57 -6.16
C GLY A 98 26.26 -8.78 -6.63
N TYR A 99 25.57 -8.11 -5.69
CA TYR A 99 24.58 -7.07 -5.99
C TYR A 99 24.96 -5.75 -5.30
N HIS A 100 26.20 -5.29 -5.48
CA HIS A 100 26.59 -3.92 -5.18
C HIS A 100 27.61 -3.43 -6.20
N GLY A 101 27.30 -2.31 -6.86
CA GLY A 101 28.19 -1.68 -7.81
C GLY A 101 29.36 -0.99 -7.12
N GLU A 102 30.57 -1.28 -7.60
CA GLU A 102 31.68 -0.37 -7.94
C GLU A 102 32.93 -1.19 -8.39
N PRO A 103 33.97 -0.55 -8.96
CA PRO A 103 34.29 -0.48 -10.40
C PRO A 103 35.14 -1.65 -10.93
N ALA A 104 35.25 -1.71 -12.27
CA ALA A 104 35.86 -2.77 -13.09
C ALA A 104 37.32 -3.21 -12.77
N GLY A 105 38.02 -2.58 -11.82
CA GLY A 105 39.46 -2.85 -11.55
C GLY A 105 39.78 -4.15 -10.80
N VAL A 106 38.82 -4.80 -10.15
CA VAL A 106 39.09 -6.03 -9.37
C VAL A 106 39.07 -7.29 -10.25
N ALA A 107 38.34 -7.27 -11.37
CA ALA A 107 38.29 -8.38 -12.32
C ALA A 107 39.58 -8.48 -13.16
N GLU A 108 40.22 -7.35 -13.48
CA GLU A 108 41.51 -7.31 -14.18
C GLU A 108 42.66 -7.90 -13.35
N ALA A 109 42.72 -7.58 -12.04
CA ALA A 109 43.75 -8.12 -11.15
C ALA A 109 43.61 -9.64 -10.88
N ALA A 110 42.41 -10.20 -11.06
CA ALA A 110 42.17 -11.64 -10.96
C ALA A 110 42.49 -12.38 -12.27
N ALA A 111 42.33 -11.72 -13.42
CA ALA A 111 42.67 -12.27 -14.73
C ALA A 111 44.20 -12.36 -14.95
N GLU A 112 44.99 -11.44 -14.38
CA GLU A 112 46.46 -11.48 -14.47
C GLU A 112 47.13 -12.61 -13.66
N ARG A 113 46.41 -13.28 -12.76
CA ARG A 113 46.97 -14.33 -11.88
C ARG A 113 46.59 -15.77 -12.27
N LEU A 114 45.93 -15.96 -13.41
CA LEU A 114 45.59 -17.29 -13.93
C LEU A 114 46.50 -17.62 -15.11
N GLU A 115 47.36 -18.63 -14.95
CA GLU A 115 48.16 -19.16 -16.05
C GLU A 115 47.24 -19.68 -17.18
N PRO A 116 47.57 -19.39 -18.46
CA PRO A 116 46.75 -19.84 -19.57
C PRO A 116 46.93 -21.35 -19.79
N VAL A 117 45.84 -22.10 -19.64
CA VAL A 117 45.76 -23.48 -20.11
C VAL A 117 45.74 -23.46 -21.65
N PRO A 118 46.60 -24.20 -22.36
CA PRO A 118 46.58 -24.25 -23.81
C PRO A 118 45.26 -24.89 -24.30
N LEU A 119 44.49 -24.12 -25.07
CA LEU A 119 43.32 -24.57 -25.80
C LEU A 119 43.72 -25.42 -27.01
N THR A 120 44.26 -26.61 -26.76
CA THR A 120 44.46 -27.64 -27.78
C THR A 120 44.03 -28.98 -27.20
N ARG A 121 42.71 -29.20 -27.20
CA ARG A 121 41.99 -30.50 -27.28
C ARG A 121 40.60 -30.35 -26.67
N LEU A 122 39.69 -29.75 -27.42
CA LEU A 122 38.25 -30.03 -27.31
C LEU A 122 37.73 -30.14 -28.74
N GLU A 123 37.24 -31.33 -29.08
CA GLU A 123 36.55 -31.59 -30.34
C GLU A 123 35.23 -30.81 -30.40
N PRO A 124 34.79 -30.33 -31.58
CA PRO A 124 33.57 -29.56 -31.70
C PRO A 124 32.33 -30.47 -31.69
N LEU A 125 31.40 -30.18 -30.79
CA LEU A 125 29.99 -30.61 -30.92
C LEU A 125 29.23 -29.60 -31.82
N PRO A 126 28.23 -30.05 -32.59
CA PRO A 126 27.70 -29.30 -33.72
C PRO A 126 26.87 -28.08 -33.31
N ALA A 127 27.04 -27.02 -34.10
CA ALA A 127 26.39 -25.73 -33.99
C ALA A 127 24.89 -25.78 -34.32
N SER A 128 24.10 -25.05 -33.53
CA SER A 128 22.87 -24.40 -34.01
C SER A 128 22.70 -23.08 -33.25
N GLY A 129 22.72 -21.96 -33.97
CA GLY A 129 22.42 -20.62 -33.46
C GLY A 129 23.54 -19.60 -33.65
N LEU A 130 23.40 -18.78 -34.69
CA LEU A 130 24.20 -17.60 -35.09
C LEU A 130 25.07 -16.96 -33.99
N VAL A 131 26.39 -16.99 -34.19
CA VAL A 131 27.34 -16.03 -33.61
C VAL A 131 27.79 -15.11 -34.75
N LEU A 132 27.37 -13.84 -34.71
CA LEU A 132 27.99 -12.80 -35.53
C LEU A 132 29.40 -12.56 -34.99
N GLY A 133 30.39 -12.99 -35.76
CA GLY A 133 31.81 -12.81 -35.46
C GLY A 133 32.19 -11.33 -35.42
N GLY A 134 33.01 -10.96 -34.43
CA GLY A 134 33.44 -9.60 -34.11
C GLY A 134 34.39 -8.94 -35.12
N ARG A 135 34.02 -8.85 -36.39
CA ARG A 135 34.68 -7.95 -37.36
C ARG A 135 33.76 -6.92 -38.02
N ASP A 136 32.43 -7.02 -37.88
CA ASP A 136 31.49 -6.06 -38.51
C ASP A 136 31.01 -4.91 -37.60
N ALA A 137 31.25 -4.96 -36.29
CA ALA A 137 30.82 -3.87 -35.40
C ALA A 137 31.54 -2.54 -35.69
N ALA A 138 32.79 -2.60 -36.17
CA ALA A 138 33.58 -1.42 -36.52
C ALA A 138 33.29 -0.87 -37.93
N ALA A 139 32.74 -1.70 -38.83
CA ALA A 139 32.23 -1.28 -40.14
C ALA A 139 30.85 -0.65 -39.98
N TRP A 140 29.99 -1.28 -39.17
CA TRP A 140 28.66 -0.77 -38.81
C TRP A 140 28.71 0.55 -38.03
N MET A 141 29.67 0.72 -37.10
CA MET A 141 29.90 2.02 -36.44
C MET A 141 30.46 3.08 -37.39
N ARG A 142 31.17 2.70 -38.46
CA ARG A 142 31.68 3.64 -39.46
C ARG A 142 30.56 4.16 -40.36
N GLU A 143 29.67 3.28 -40.84
CA GLU A 143 28.45 3.68 -41.56
C GLU A 143 27.55 4.61 -40.72
N LEU A 144 27.42 4.37 -39.42
CA LEU A 144 26.66 5.22 -38.51
C LEU A 144 27.27 6.61 -38.29
N ILE A 145 28.60 6.72 -38.36
CA ILE A 145 29.32 8.00 -38.21
C ILE A 145 29.32 8.76 -39.54
N GLU A 146 29.46 8.06 -40.67
CA GLU A 146 29.39 8.66 -42.01
C GLU A 146 27.97 9.14 -42.37
N ALA A 147 26.92 8.45 -41.90
CA ALA A 147 25.54 8.91 -42.06
C ALA A 147 25.16 10.10 -41.15
N ALA A 148 25.97 10.39 -40.12
CA ALA A 148 25.73 11.48 -39.17
C ALA A 148 26.48 12.78 -39.53
N VAL A 149 27.33 12.75 -40.55
CA VAL A 149 28.17 13.89 -40.97
C VAL A 149 28.11 14.03 -42.49
N ASP A 150 26.96 14.48 -43.01
CA ASP A 150 26.93 15.19 -44.29
C ASP A 150 25.84 16.27 -44.27
N PRO A 151 26.21 17.58 -44.19
CA PRO A 151 25.29 18.68 -44.24
C PRO A 151 25.35 19.35 -45.61
N GLU A 152 24.52 18.95 -46.58
CA GLU A 152 24.13 19.81 -47.72
C GLU A 152 23.19 19.07 -48.68
N VAL A 153 21.94 19.57 -48.84
CA VAL A 153 21.30 19.71 -50.17
C VAL A 153 20.38 20.95 -50.13
N PRO A 154 20.35 21.77 -51.20
CA PRO A 154 19.84 23.13 -51.22
C PRO A 154 18.36 23.24 -51.64
N GLY A 155 17.86 24.48 -51.62
CA GLY A 155 16.45 24.84 -51.66
C GLY A 155 15.64 24.49 -52.90
N LEU A 156 14.33 24.57 -52.72
CA LEU A 156 13.38 24.83 -53.79
C LEU A 156 12.32 25.82 -53.28
N ALA A 157 12.42 27.03 -53.83
CA ALA A 157 11.41 28.06 -53.77
C ALA A 157 10.25 27.72 -54.72
N GLY A 158 9.06 28.22 -54.37
CA GLY A 158 8.13 28.80 -55.35
C GLY A 158 7.11 27.88 -56.02
N ALA A 159 5.95 27.73 -55.39
CA ALA A 159 4.62 27.76 -56.03
C ALA A 159 3.60 27.92 -54.87
N GLY A 160 2.92 29.04 -54.66
CA GLY A 160 2.16 29.77 -55.67
C GLY A 160 0.88 29.01 -55.95
N ASN A 161 -0.11 29.05 -55.03
CA ASN A 161 -1.49 28.89 -55.46
C ASN A 161 -2.49 29.64 -54.59
N GLN A 162 -3.36 30.33 -55.31
CA GLN A 162 -4.29 31.33 -54.88
C GLN A 162 -5.51 30.66 -54.23
N GLY A 163 -6.12 31.35 -53.26
CA GLY A 163 -7.47 31.01 -52.82
C GLY A 163 -8.49 31.19 -53.94
N PRO A 164 -9.72 30.72 -53.71
CA PRO A 164 -10.79 31.71 -53.66
C PRO A 164 -11.61 31.59 -52.38
N GLY A 165 -12.07 32.75 -51.94
CA GLY A 165 -12.98 32.95 -50.82
C GLY A 165 -14.44 32.58 -51.14
N PRO A 166 -15.40 33.12 -50.37
CA PRO A 166 -16.51 32.35 -49.82
C PRO A 166 -17.86 32.64 -50.49
N ALA A 167 -18.82 31.72 -50.33
CA ALA A 167 -20.25 31.97 -50.06
C ALA A 167 -21.11 30.74 -50.42
N ALA A 168 -21.91 30.25 -49.49
CA ALA A 168 -23.34 29.97 -49.70
C ALA A 168 -24.00 29.56 -48.38
N ALA A 169 -24.97 30.38 -47.99
CA ALA A 169 -25.89 30.14 -46.91
C ALA A 169 -26.83 28.97 -47.22
N ALA A 170 -27.17 28.18 -46.20
CA ALA A 170 -28.40 27.40 -46.16
C ALA A 170 -29.02 27.54 -44.76
N GLN A 171 -29.99 28.45 -44.68
CA GLN A 171 -30.95 28.52 -43.58
C GLN A 171 -32.07 27.50 -43.86
N GLY A 172 -32.59 26.88 -42.80
CA GLY A 172 -33.96 26.35 -42.78
C GLY A 172 -34.09 24.84 -42.60
N ALA A 173 -34.26 24.41 -41.35
CA ALA A 173 -35.43 23.63 -40.89
C ALA A 173 -35.14 23.08 -39.48
N GLY A 174 -35.65 23.79 -38.47
CA GLY A 174 -35.62 23.36 -37.08
C GLY A 174 -36.51 22.15 -36.86
N GLY A 175 -35.89 21.00 -36.63
CA GLY A 175 -36.43 19.94 -35.79
C GLY A 175 -35.64 19.93 -34.47
N PRO A 176 -36.26 19.66 -33.31
CA PRO A 176 -35.55 19.61 -32.04
C PRO A 176 -34.66 18.37 -32.06
N VAL A 177 -33.42 18.52 -32.55
CA VAL A 177 -32.33 17.61 -32.23
C VAL A 177 -32.10 17.82 -30.74
N GLY A 178 -32.59 16.87 -29.93
CA GLY A 178 -32.40 16.87 -28.49
C GLY A 178 -30.93 17.14 -28.19
N SER A 179 -30.66 18.25 -27.52
CA SER A 179 -29.35 18.51 -26.95
C SER A 179 -29.04 17.31 -26.06
N CYS A 180 -28.12 16.45 -26.50
CA CYS A 180 -27.43 15.50 -25.64
C CYS A 180 -26.64 16.34 -24.64
N GLY A 181 -27.34 16.81 -23.60
CA GLY A 181 -26.82 17.75 -22.62
C GLY A 181 -25.58 17.14 -22.01
N ARG A 182 -24.41 17.74 -22.29
CA ARG A 182 -23.20 17.46 -21.54
C ARG A 182 -23.55 17.75 -20.09
N ARG A 183 -23.78 16.70 -19.29
CA ARG A 183 -23.97 16.84 -17.85
C ARG A 183 -22.72 17.55 -17.35
N LYS A 184 -22.88 18.68 -16.65
CA LYS A 184 -21.71 19.36 -16.11
C LYS A 184 -21.05 18.39 -15.14
N TRP A 185 -19.71 18.35 -15.10
CA TRP A 185 -18.98 17.45 -14.20
C TRP A 185 -19.47 17.51 -12.75
N CYS A 186 -19.89 18.70 -12.29
CA CYS A 186 -20.49 18.90 -10.98
C CYS A 186 -21.82 18.14 -10.79
N ASP A 187 -22.64 18.01 -11.83
CA ASP A 187 -23.90 17.22 -11.79
C ASP A 187 -23.60 15.72 -11.59
N VAL A 188 -22.56 15.22 -12.27
CA VAL A 188 -22.09 13.82 -12.12
C VAL A 188 -21.59 13.57 -10.70
N LEU A 189 -20.90 14.55 -10.12
CA LEU A 189 -20.36 14.47 -8.76
C LEU A 189 -21.40 14.78 -7.67
N GLY A 190 -22.56 15.33 -8.02
CA GLY A 190 -23.57 15.76 -7.06
C GLY A 190 -23.12 16.93 -6.18
N ILE A 191 -22.33 17.86 -6.73
CA ILE A 191 -21.79 19.03 -6.02
C ILE A 191 -22.24 20.33 -6.67
N ALA A 192 -22.30 21.41 -5.89
CA ALA A 192 -22.40 22.75 -6.46
C ALA A 192 -21.08 23.10 -7.17
N PRO A 193 -21.11 23.81 -8.32
CA PRO A 193 -19.90 24.24 -9.01
C PRO A 193 -19.02 25.11 -8.10
N PRO A 194 -17.81 24.67 -7.73
CA PRO A 194 -16.91 25.47 -6.90
C PRO A 194 -16.22 26.55 -7.76
N SER A 195 -15.97 27.74 -7.21
CA SER A 195 -15.22 28.80 -7.89
C SER A 195 -13.78 28.92 -7.37
N PRO A 196 -12.76 29.04 -8.24
CA PRO A 196 -11.38 29.28 -7.80
C PRO A 196 -11.23 30.57 -6.98
N ASP A 197 -12.04 31.60 -7.26
CA ASP A 197 -12.04 32.88 -6.56
C ASP A 197 -12.50 32.72 -5.10
N ASP A 198 -13.60 31.99 -4.87
CA ASP A 198 -14.10 31.69 -3.51
C ASP A 198 -13.09 30.88 -2.70
N ILE A 199 -12.47 29.88 -3.34
CA ILE A 199 -11.43 29.06 -2.69
C ILE A 199 -10.22 29.92 -2.31
N LEU A 200 -9.80 30.86 -3.15
CA LEU A 200 -8.70 31.78 -2.89
C LEU A 200 -9.03 32.82 -1.81
N ARG A 201 -10.29 33.23 -1.67
CA ARG A 201 -10.76 34.17 -0.63
C ARG A 201 -10.94 33.51 0.73
N SER A 202 -11.13 32.19 0.77
CA SER A 202 -11.31 31.44 2.01
C SER A 202 -10.11 31.47 2.97
N GLY A 203 -8.96 32.02 2.56
CA GLY A 203 -7.74 32.10 3.36
C GLY A 203 -7.02 30.76 3.55
N ARG A 204 -7.47 29.70 2.89
CA ARG A 204 -6.89 28.35 2.98
C ARG A 204 -5.58 28.26 2.19
N SER A 205 -4.68 27.43 2.68
CA SER A 205 -3.48 27.04 1.91
C SER A 205 -3.92 26.14 0.77
N VAL A 206 -3.90 26.68 -0.46
CA VAL A 206 -4.24 25.95 -1.68
C VAL A 206 -3.07 25.99 -2.65
N ASN A 207 -2.80 24.86 -3.30
CA ASN A 207 -1.78 24.78 -4.34
C ASN A 207 -2.40 24.94 -5.74
N LEU A 208 -1.54 25.25 -6.72
CA LEU A 208 -2.00 25.52 -8.08
C LEU A 208 -2.69 24.30 -8.72
N HIS A 209 -2.26 23.07 -8.41
CA HIS A 209 -2.91 21.86 -8.92
C HIS A 209 -4.35 21.71 -8.41
N GLN A 210 -4.60 22.00 -7.11
CA GLN A 210 -5.94 22.03 -6.54
C GLN A 210 -6.82 23.09 -7.23
N LEU A 211 -6.26 24.28 -7.51
CA LEU A 211 -6.98 25.32 -8.23
C LEU A 211 -7.28 24.94 -9.69
N MET A 212 -6.39 24.21 -10.36
CA MET A 212 -6.68 23.66 -11.69
C MET A 212 -7.89 22.72 -11.65
N VAL A 213 -8.00 21.86 -10.63
CA VAL A 213 -9.17 20.98 -10.44
C VAL A 213 -10.44 21.81 -10.27
N VAL A 214 -10.43 22.83 -9.43
CA VAL A 214 -11.59 23.70 -9.20
C VAL A 214 -11.98 24.45 -10.47
N ALA A 215 -11.03 25.01 -11.21
CA ALA A 215 -11.27 25.74 -12.45
C ALA A 215 -11.90 24.84 -13.53
N LEU A 216 -11.40 23.60 -13.64
CA LEU A 216 -11.96 22.58 -14.51
C LEU A 216 -13.40 22.21 -14.09
N LEU A 217 -13.68 22.04 -12.80
CA LEU A 217 -15.03 21.77 -12.29
C LEU A 217 -16.01 22.92 -12.53
N GLU A 218 -15.58 24.16 -12.30
CA GLU A 218 -16.37 25.38 -12.55
C GLU A 218 -16.80 25.45 -14.03
N ARG A 219 -15.87 25.12 -14.94
CA ARG A 219 -16.12 25.10 -16.38
C ARG A 219 -17.00 23.91 -16.79
N GLY A 220 -16.81 22.75 -16.17
CA GLY A 220 -17.55 21.51 -16.44
C GLY A 220 -17.21 20.84 -17.77
N THR A 221 -16.15 21.26 -18.45
CA THR A 221 -15.65 20.69 -19.72
C THR A 221 -14.12 20.80 -19.78
N PRO A 222 -13.44 20.04 -20.67
CA PRO A 222 -12.01 20.22 -20.90
C PRO A 222 -11.64 21.67 -21.26
N ALA A 223 -10.40 22.04 -20.93
CA ALA A 223 -9.85 23.39 -21.16
C ALA A 223 -8.42 23.33 -21.70
N THR A 224 -8.07 24.19 -22.65
CA THR A 224 -6.67 24.34 -23.08
C THR A 224 -5.81 24.96 -21.98
N LEU A 225 -4.49 24.97 -22.16
CA LEU A 225 -3.56 25.60 -21.21
C LEU A 225 -3.88 27.11 -21.04
N GLU A 226 -4.13 27.77 -22.16
CA GLU A 226 -4.41 29.21 -22.27
C GLU A 226 -5.75 29.53 -21.60
N GLU A 227 -6.78 28.72 -21.85
CA GLU A 227 -8.10 28.89 -21.21
C GLU A 227 -8.01 28.72 -19.69
N LEU A 228 -7.32 27.68 -19.24
CA LEU A 228 -7.14 27.39 -17.81
C LEU A 228 -6.34 28.50 -17.12
N ALA A 229 -5.26 28.98 -17.76
CA ALA A 229 -4.47 30.11 -17.27
C ALA A 229 -5.30 31.40 -17.24
N ALA A 230 -6.09 31.69 -18.27
CA ALA A 230 -6.95 32.87 -18.30
C ALA A 230 -8.01 32.84 -17.18
N GLN A 231 -8.62 31.69 -16.91
CA GLN A 231 -9.58 31.52 -15.82
C GLN A 231 -8.91 31.70 -14.44
N LEU A 232 -7.78 31.03 -14.19
CA LEU A 232 -7.05 31.15 -12.95
C LEU A 232 -6.50 32.57 -12.72
N ARG A 233 -6.10 33.27 -13.78
CA ARG A 233 -5.66 34.67 -13.74
C ARG A 233 -6.81 35.59 -13.30
N ARG A 234 -8.01 35.40 -13.87
CA ARG A 234 -9.22 36.15 -13.47
C ARG A 234 -9.58 35.94 -12.00
N ALA A 235 -9.38 34.74 -11.48
CA ALA A 235 -9.58 34.42 -10.06
C ALA A 235 -8.48 34.96 -9.13
N GLY A 236 -7.43 35.59 -9.66
CA GLY A 236 -6.33 36.14 -8.85
C GLY A 236 -5.24 35.13 -8.48
N ALA A 237 -5.19 33.94 -9.12
CA ALA A 237 -4.14 32.94 -8.87
C ALA A 237 -2.74 33.39 -9.32
N GLY A 238 -2.62 34.47 -10.10
CA GLY A 238 -1.34 35.04 -10.53
C GLY A 238 -0.41 35.39 -9.36
N ARG A 239 -0.96 35.70 -8.18
CA ARG A 239 -0.17 35.95 -6.94
C ARG A 239 0.57 34.71 -6.41
N LEU A 240 0.19 33.51 -6.84
CA LEU A 240 0.80 32.25 -6.43
C LEU A 240 2.05 31.91 -7.25
N THR A 241 2.30 32.63 -8.36
CA THR A 241 3.45 32.37 -9.23
C THR A 241 4.52 33.43 -9.01
N ARG A 242 5.79 33.01 -8.88
CA ARG A 242 6.91 33.95 -8.63
C ARG A 242 7.26 34.81 -9.85
N HIS A 243 7.01 34.30 -11.05
CA HIS A 243 7.46 34.90 -12.32
C HIS A 243 6.31 35.47 -13.16
N GLY A 244 5.07 35.46 -12.66
CA GLY A 244 3.90 35.93 -13.41
C GLY A 244 3.44 35.00 -14.55
N ASP A 245 4.30 34.10 -15.03
CA ASP A 245 3.94 33.08 -16.02
C ASP A 245 3.13 31.95 -15.37
N LEU A 246 1.81 32.06 -15.54
CA LEU A 246 0.86 31.10 -15.02
C LEU A 246 0.79 29.82 -15.85
N GLU A 247 1.06 29.89 -17.15
CA GLU A 247 1.01 28.72 -18.05
C GLU A 247 2.16 27.77 -17.73
N GLU A 248 3.38 28.28 -17.62
CA GLU A 248 4.54 27.49 -17.21
C GLU A 248 4.34 26.91 -15.79
N SER A 249 3.76 27.69 -14.89
CA SER A 249 3.46 27.26 -13.53
C SER A 249 2.42 26.13 -13.49
N ILE A 250 1.38 26.18 -14.33
CA ILE A 250 0.37 25.13 -14.49
C ILE A 250 1.03 23.83 -14.96
N VAL A 251 1.87 23.90 -15.99
CA VAL A 251 2.59 22.73 -16.53
C VAL A 251 3.48 22.10 -15.43
N LYS A 252 4.22 22.93 -14.70
CA LYS A 252 5.07 22.49 -13.57
C LYS A 252 4.27 21.91 -12.40
N ALA A 253 3.07 22.42 -12.14
CA ALA A 253 2.22 21.99 -11.04
C ALA A 253 1.54 20.63 -11.30
N TRP A 254 1.04 20.39 -12.51
CA TRP A 254 0.31 19.17 -12.85
C TRP A 254 1.17 17.91 -12.84
N LYS A 255 2.38 17.98 -13.43
CA LYS A 255 3.32 16.84 -13.55
C LYS A 255 2.72 15.56 -14.16
N GLY A 256 1.57 15.64 -14.83
CA GLY A 256 0.89 14.47 -15.40
C GLY A 256 0.12 13.60 -14.40
N GLY A 257 -0.20 14.12 -13.21
CA GLY A 257 -0.90 13.37 -12.16
C GLY A 257 -2.43 13.47 -12.26
N LEU A 258 -3.11 12.39 -11.86
CA LEU A 258 -4.54 12.40 -11.59
C LEU A 258 -4.89 13.40 -10.47
N PRO A 259 -6.12 13.95 -10.44
CA PRO A 259 -7.27 13.60 -11.27
C PRO A 259 -7.28 14.27 -12.66
N ILE A 260 -6.26 15.07 -12.98
CA ILE A 260 -6.19 15.80 -14.26
C ILE A 260 -5.50 14.91 -15.31
N TYR A 261 -6.10 14.74 -16.47
CA TYR A 261 -5.47 14.10 -17.62
C TYR A 261 -5.44 15.03 -18.84
N ARG A 262 -4.62 14.70 -19.85
CA ARG A 262 -4.64 15.38 -21.15
C ARG A 262 -5.44 14.57 -22.15
N THR A 263 -6.39 15.24 -22.78
CA THR A 263 -7.19 14.74 -23.90
C THR A 263 -6.33 14.55 -25.15
N LEU A 264 -6.86 13.85 -26.15
CA LEU A 264 -6.24 13.71 -27.47
C LEU A 264 -6.01 15.06 -28.16
N ALA A 265 -6.91 16.02 -27.93
CA ALA A 265 -6.77 17.40 -28.42
C ALA A 265 -5.76 18.24 -27.61
N GLY A 266 -5.10 17.66 -26.60
CA GLY A 266 -4.10 18.34 -25.76
C GLY A 266 -4.70 19.21 -24.64
N ALA A 267 -6.02 19.31 -24.54
CA ALA A 267 -6.72 20.00 -23.46
C ALA A 267 -6.67 19.21 -22.15
N TYR A 268 -6.72 19.91 -21.01
CA TYR A 268 -6.81 19.33 -19.68
C TYR A 268 -8.25 18.96 -19.34
N ALA A 269 -8.45 17.76 -18.79
CA ALA A 269 -9.75 17.24 -18.38
C ALA A 269 -9.66 16.58 -17.00
N LEU A 270 -10.82 16.26 -16.40
CA LEU A 270 -10.90 15.60 -15.10
C LEU A 270 -11.40 14.16 -15.22
N ASP A 271 -10.70 13.25 -14.56
CA ASP A 271 -11.23 11.92 -14.27
C ASP A 271 -12.20 12.03 -13.07
N LEU A 272 -13.49 11.92 -13.35
CA LEU A 272 -14.54 12.08 -12.35
C LEU A 272 -14.65 10.88 -11.39
N TYR A 273 -14.08 9.74 -11.76
CA TYR A 273 -14.16 8.49 -10.99
C TYR A 273 -12.87 8.21 -10.20
N CYS A 274 -11.84 9.03 -10.38
CA CYS A 274 -10.59 8.98 -9.66
C CYS A 274 -10.77 9.33 -8.16
N THR A 275 -10.10 8.57 -7.29
CA THR A 275 -10.18 8.78 -5.83
C THR A 275 -9.46 10.05 -5.40
N GLU A 276 -8.37 10.41 -6.08
CA GLU A 276 -7.61 11.64 -5.83
C GLU A 276 -8.46 12.89 -6.05
N LEU A 277 -9.43 12.87 -6.98
CA LEU A 277 -10.41 13.95 -7.10
C LEU A 277 -11.19 14.12 -5.79
N ARG A 278 -11.68 13.03 -5.20
CA ARG A 278 -12.44 13.06 -3.95
C ARG A 278 -11.60 13.56 -2.78
N ILE A 279 -10.31 13.19 -2.74
CA ILE A 279 -9.36 13.68 -1.74
C ILE A 279 -9.17 15.19 -1.90
N VAL A 280 -8.91 15.66 -3.13
CA VAL A 280 -8.78 17.10 -3.42
C VAL A 280 -10.03 17.85 -3.01
N LEU A 281 -11.23 17.37 -3.38
CA LEU A 281 -12.50 18.01 -3.01
C LEU A 281 -12.72 18.08 -1.50
N ARG A 282 -12.42 16.98 -0.78
CA ARG A 282 -12.51 16.93 0.68
C ARG A 282 -11.54 17.91 1.34
N ASP A 283 -10.29 17.95 0.87
CA ASP A 283 -9.26 18.84 1.41
C ASP A 283 -9.63 20.32 1.16
N LEU A 284 -10.31 20.58 0.05
CA LEU A 284 -10.90 21.88 -0.27
C LEU A 284 -12.26 22.14 0.41
N ARG A 285 -12.78 21.21 1.21
CA ARG A 285 -14.14 21.22 1.80
C ARG A 285 -15.22 21.64 0.80
N VAL A 286 -15.09 21.16 -0.44
CA VAL A 286 -16.19 21.21 -1.40
C VAL A 286 -17.09 20.05 -1.01
N ASP A 287 -18.31 20.35 -0.59
CA ASP A 287 -19.26 19.37 -0.07
C ASP A 287 -19.59 18.33 -1.15
N VAL A 288 -18.84 17.22 -1.13
CA VAL A 288 -19.21 16.01 -1.85
C VAL A 288 -20.20 15.29 -0.95
N SER A 289 -21.50 15.56 -1.14
CA SER A 289 -22.53 14.73 -0.49
C SER A 289 -22.27 13.28 -0.89
N PRO A 290 -21.91 12.38 0.04
CA PRO A 290 -21.78 10.98 -0.32
C PRO A 290 -23.16 10.46 -0.75
N PRO A 291 -23.29 9.74 -1.87
CA PRO A 291 -24.52 9.00 -2.14
C PRO A 291 -24.56 7.83 -1.16
N GLY A 292 -25.39 7.93 -0.11
CA GLY A 292 -25.72 6.85 0.84
C GLY A 292 -25.05 6.92 2.22
N PRO A 293 -25.57 6.16 3.20
CA PRO A 293 -26.18 6.72 4.42
C PRO A 293 -25.21 6.86 5.60
N GLN A 294 -25.60 7.81 6.45
CA GLN A 294 -25.06 8.15 7.77
C GLN A 294 -23.70 8.83 7.76
N ALA A 295 -23.78 10.16 7.75
CA ALA A 295 -22.82 11.01 8.42
C ALA A 295 -22.46 10.36 9.77
N ILE A 296 -21.17 10.09 9.95
CA ILE A 296 -20.62 9.80 11.27
C ILE A 296 -21.02 11.02 12.11
N PRO A 297 -21.85 10.87 13.16
CA PRO A 297 -22.25 12.00 13.97
C PRO A 297 -20.98 12.67 14.47
N ASP A 298 -20.92 13.97 14.24
CA ASP A 298 -19.81 14.82 14.64
C ASP A 298 -19.51 14.53 16.12
N ARG A 299 -18.28 14.09 16.41
CA ARG A 299 -17.84 13.75 17.79
C ARG A 299 -17.71 14.98 18.69
N GLY A 300 -18.24 16.12 18.26
CA GLY A 300 -18.27 17.40 18.97
C GLY A 300 -19.51 17.62 19.83
N VAL A 301 -20.22 16.57 20.28
CA VAL A 301 -21.18 16.75 21.37
C VAL A 301 -20.35 17.01 22.62
N ASP A 302 -20.26 18.27 23.03
CA ASP A 302 -19.80 18.65 24.36
C ASP A 302 -20.44 17.71 25.37
N PRO A 303 -19.67 17.12 26.31
CA PRO A 303 -20.21 16.16 27.26
C PRO A 303 -21.43 16.79 27.90
N ALA A 304 -22.59 16.15 27.74
CA ALA A 304 -23.85 16.62 28.30
C ALA A 304 -23.60 17.08 29.74
N PRO A 305 -24.10 18.27 30.14
CA PRO A 305 -23.85 18.82 31.46
C PRO A 305 -24.15 17.74 32.50
N VAL A 306 -23.15 17.46 33.34
CA VAL A 306 -23.24 16.46 34.39
C VAL A 306 -24.48 16.79 35.21
N GLU A 307 -25.49 15.91 35.17
CA GLU A 307 -26.65 16.08 36.04
C GLU A 307 -26.15 16.26 37.48
N PRO A 308 -26.62 17.29 38.20
CA PRO A 308 -26.16 17.53 39.55
C PRO A 308 -26.45 16.27 40.36
N GLY A 309 -25.38 15.59 40.79
CA GLY A 309 -25.50 14.38 41.59
C GLY A 309 -26.24 14.65 42.90
N PRO A 310 -26.62 13.60 43.64
CA PRO A 310 -27.38 13.76 44.87
C PRO A 310 -26.68 14.73 45.85
N GLY A 311 -27.46 15.64 46.44
CA GLY A 311 -26.96 16.63 47.40
C GLY A 311 -26.34 15.99 48.64
N PRO A 312 -25.47 16.69 49.38
CA PRO A 312 -24.69 16.14 50.49
C PRO A 312 -25.54 15.57 51.64
N ASP A 313 -26.82 15.92 51.72
CA ASP A 313 -27.74 15.44 52.75
C ASP A 313 -28.31 14.04 52.44
N VAL A 314 -28.19 13.58 51.20
CA VAL A 314 -28.64 12.24 50.78
C VAL A 314 -27.56 11.21 51.12
N PRO A 315 -27.89 10.07 51.77
CA PRO A 315 -26.96 8.97 52.01
C PRO A 315 -26.28 8.47 50.73
N LEU A 316 -25.04 7.99 50.84
CA LEU A 316 -24.30 7.41 49.71
C LEU A 316 -24.94 6.10 49.24
N SER A 317 -24.96 5.84 47.94
CA SER A 317 -25.31 4.51 47.44
C SER A 317 -24.12 3.54 47.53
N GLU A 318 -24.37 2.23 47.58
CA GLU A 318 -23.28 1.24 47.53
C GLU A 318 -22.44 1.36 46.25
N GLU A 319 -23.05 1.76 45.13
CA GLU A 319 -22.38 1.97 43.85
C GLU A 319 -21.45 3.20 43.87
N GLU A 320 -21.87 4.31 44.51
CA GLU A 320 -21.04 5.50 44.71
C GLU A 320 -19.79 5.16 45.52
N VAL A 321 -19.96 4.38 46.60
CA VAL A 321 -18.87 3.95 47.47
C VAL A 321 -17.94 2.97 46.76
N ASP A 322 -18.47 1.99 46.04
CA ASP A 322 -17.66 1.07 45.23
C ASP A 322 -16.83 1.82 44.20
N ALA A 323 -17.46 2.72 43.45
CA ALA A 323 -16.78 3.47 42.41
C ALA A 323 -15.70 4.42 42.96
N ALA A 324 -15.93 5.02 44.13
CA ALA A 324 -14.97 5.91 44.76
C ALA A 324 -13.80 5.17 45.41
N LEU A 325 -14.05 4.01 46.04
CA LEU A 325 -13.06 3.34 46.88
C LEU A 325 -12.34 2.18 46.19
N ARG A 326 -12.88 1.61 45.11
CA ARG A 326 -12.28 0.43 44.47
C ARG A 326 -10.89 0.73 43.92
N GLY A 327 -9.88 0.05 44.47
CA GLY A 327 -8.47 0.20 44.09
C GLY A 327 -7.82 1.51 44.52
N ILE A 328 -8.47 2.28 45.41
CA ILE A 328 -7.89 3.54 45.91
C ILE A 328 -6.79 3.26 46.95
N SER A 329 -5.77 4.10 46.96
CA SER A 329 -4.78 4.10 48.03
C SER A 329 -5.29 4.89 49.24
N LEU A 330 -5.18 4.32 50.44
CA LEU A 330 -5.50 5.02 51.70
C LEU A 330 -4.57 6.20 52.01
N ILE A 331 -3.51 6.40 51.21
CA ILE A 331 -2.64 7.58 51.30
C ILE A 331 -3.37 8.82 50.76
N SER A 332 -4.20 8.66 49.72
CA SER A 332 -4.94 9.75 49.08
C SER A 332 -6.39 9.89 49.56
N PHE A 333 -6.91 8.92 50.33
CA PHE A 333 -8.24 8.97 50.91
C PHE A 333 -8.23 8.45 52.35
N SER A 334 -8.73 9.26 53.29
CA SER A 334 -8.71 8.92 54.71
C SER A 334 -9.47 7.63 54.99
N LEU A 335 -8.83 6.70 55.70
CA LEU A 335 -9.46 5.45 56.13
C LEU A 335 -10.73 5.70 56.97
N LYS A 336 -10.76 6.77 57.79
CA LYS A 336 -11.97 7.18 58.54
C LYS A 336 -13.12 7.52 57.60
N ARG A 337 -12.85 8.26 56.52
CA ARG A 337 -13.87 8.61 55.51
C ARG A 337 -14.32 7.39 54.71
N ALA A 338 -13.41 6.46 54.41
CA ALA A 338 -13.76 5.21 53.73
C ALA A 338 -14.68 4.32 54.59
N VAL A 339 -14.40 4.21 55.89
CA VAL A 339 -15.25 3.48 56.86
C VAL A 339 -16.60 4.16 57.01
N ALA A 340 -16.61 5.48 57.21
CA ALA A 340 -17.85 6.25 57.30
C ALA A 340 -18.69 6.11 56.03
N ALA A 341 -18.09 6.14 54.84
CA ALA A 341 -18.79 5.93 53.57
C ALA A 341 -19.45 4.55 53.49
N LEU A 342 -18.78 3.49 53.97
CA LEU A 342 -19.33 2.12 54.00
C LEU A 342 -20.50 1.97 54.98
N ILE A 343 -20.47 2.66 56.12
CA ILE A 343 -21.57 2.68 57.08
C ILE A 343 -22.74 3.49 56.52
N ASP A 344 -22.44 4.63 55.88
CA ASP A 344 -23.44 5.51 55.26
C ASP A 344 -24.22 4.80 54.17
N SER A 345 -23.52 4.06 53.30
CA SER A 345 -24.17 3.30 52.23
C SER A 345 -24.90 2.04 52.71
N ALA A 346 -24.49 1.47 53.85
CA ALA A 346 -25.20 0.36 54.46
C ALA A 346 -26.47 0.82 55.20
N GLY A 347 -26.58 2.10 55.57
CA GLY A 347 -27.71 2.65 56.32
C GLY A 347 -27.87 2.09 57.73
N ARG A 348 -26.82 1.45 58.28
CA ARG A 348 -26.84 0.81 59.60
C ARG A 348 -25.43 0.71 60.20
N PRO A 349 -25.29 0.65 61.53
CA PRO A 349 -24.01 0.38 62.17
C PRO A 349 -23.37 -0.92 61.68
N LEU A 350 -22.05 -0.93 61.52
CA LEU A 350 -21.29 -2.08 61.05
C LEU A 350 -20.23 -2.51 62.06
N ALA A 351 -20.06 -3.83 62.21
CA ALA A 351 -19.00 -4.40 63.03
C ALA A 351 -17.64 -4.28 62.34
N THR A 352 -16.57 -4.15 63.13
CA THR A 352 -15.19 -4.06 62.60
C THR A 352 -14.82 -5.20 61.64
N PRO A 353 -15.11 -6.48 61.92
CA PRO A 353 -14.82 -7.57 60.98
C PRO A 353 -15.54 -7.41 59.63
N GLU A 354 -16.74 -6.86 59.64
CA GLU A 354 -17.53 -6.60 58.43
C GLU A 354 -16.91 -5.49 57.59
N LEU A 355 -16.48 -4.41 58.23
CA LEU A 355 -15.80 -3.30 57.58
C LEU A 355 -14.48 -3.73 56.94
N VAL A 356 -13.70 -4.55 57.66
CA VAL A 356 -12.46 -5.16 57.14
C VAL A 356 -12.75 -5.96 55.87
N ARG A 357 -13.79 -6.81 55.90
CA ARG A 357 -14.18 -7.65 54.76
C ARG A 357 -14.58 -6.80 53.55
N ARG A 358 -15.40 -5.76 53.74
CA ARG A 358 -15.83 -4.86 52.67
C ARG A 358 -14.66 -4.05 52.08
N LEU A 359 -13.77 -3.51 52.93
CA LEU A 359 -12.58 -2.78 52.48
C LEU A 359 -11.60 -3.68 51.69
N LYS A 360 -11.41 -4.93 52.14
CA LYS A 360 -10.61 -5.92 51.40
C LYS A 360 -11.22 -6.23 50.03
N ALA A 361 -12.54 -6.41 49.94
CA ALA A 361 -13.24 -6.64 48.66
C ALA A 361 -13.09 -5.48 47.67
N LEU A 362 -12.94 -4.25 48.18
CA LEU A 362 -12.69 -3.05 47.38
C LEU A 362 -11.20 -2.90 46.97
N ASN A 363 -10.34 -3.86 47.29
CA ASN A 363 -8.88 -3.80 47.04
C ASN A 363 -8.23 -2.53 47.62
N VAL A 364 -8.69 -2.11 48.80
CA VAL A 364 -8.09 -0.97 49.51
C VAL A 364 -6.81 -1.47 50.20
N PHE A 365 -5.66 -1.09 49.63
CA PHE A 365 -4.35 -1.53 50.13
C PHE A 365 -4.00 -0.90 51.49
N TYR A 366 -3.28 -1.64 52.36
CA TYR A 366 -2.80 -1.22 53.69
C TYR A 366 -3.83 -1.11 54.82
N LEU A 367 -4.72 -2.10 54.96
CA LEU A 367 -5.59 -2.20 56.13
C LEU A 367 -4.87 -2.93 57.28
N HIS A 368 -4.55 -2.23 58.36
CA HIS A 368 -4.26 -2.85 59.66
C HIS A 368 -5.54 -2.81 60.49
N GLU A 369 -6.07 -3.97 60.87
CA GLU A 369 -7.35 -4.09 61.60
C GLU A 369 -7.32 -3.30 62.93
N GLU A 370 -6.15 -3.22 63.57
CA GLU A 370 -5.87 -2.41 64.77
C GLU A 370 -6.17 -0.92 64.59
N LYS A 371 -5.99 -0.37 63.38
CA LYS A 371 -6.27 1.05 63.12
C LYS A 371 -7.77 1.35 63.21
N LEU A 372 -8.63 0.41 62.84
CA LEU A 372 -10.09 0.57 62.88
C LEU A 372 -10.62 0.70 64.31
N LEU A 373 -10.01 -0.04 65.25
CA LEU A 373 -10.36 0.00 66.67
C LEU A 373 -10.07 1.36 67.31
N GLY A 374 -9.13 2.14 66.78
CA GLY A 374 -8.77 3.48 67.26
C GLY A 374 -9.54 4.64 66.59
N MET A 375 -10.57 4.37 65.78
CA MET A 375 -11.32 5.42 65.05
C MET A 375 -12.55 5.95 65.78
N SER A 376 -12.97 5.29 66.87
CA SER A 376 -14.10 5.72 67.70
C SER A 376 -13.83 7.08 68.35
N GLY A 377 -14.83 7.97 68.36
CA GLY A 377 -14.71 9.30 68.95
C GLY A 377 -14.20 10.36 67.97
N SER A 378 -14.37 10.13 66.68
CA SER A 378 -14.16 11.17 65.66
C SER A 378 -15.45 11.94 65.39
N ASP A 379 -15.32 13.03 64.65
CA ASP A 379 -16.41 13.82 64.08
C ASP A 379 -17.29 13.04 63.07
N LEU A 380 -16.88 11.84 62.66
CA LEU A 380 -17.60 10.98 61.71
C LEU A 380 -18.09 9.66 62.31
N LEU A 381 -17.42 9.14 63.35
CA LEU A 381 -17.61 7.78 63.83
C LEU A 381 -17.66 7.72 65.36
N MET A 382 -18.68 7.06 65.87
CA MET A 382 -18.83 6.71 67.29
C MET A 382 -18.94 5.19 67.47
N SER A 383 -18.53 4.71 68.65
CA SER A 383 -18.71 3.30 69.03
C SER A 383 -20.01 3.15 69.81
N CYS A 384 -20.82 2.16 69.45
CA CYS A 384 -21.96 1.72 70.25
C CYS A 384 -21.49 0.77 71.36
N GLU A 385 -22.36 0.51 72.34
CA GLU A 385 -22.09 -0.42 73.46
C GLU A 385 -21.76 -1.86 73.00
N ASP A 386 -22.27 -2.26 71.83
CA ASP A 386 -22.07 -3.60 71.25
C ASP A 386 -20.81 -3.75 70.38
N GLY A 387 -19.91 -2.74 70.38
CA GLY A 387 -18.70 -2.76 69.54
C GLY A 387 -18.95 -2.54 68.05
N LEU A 388 -20.14 -2.07 67.69
CA LEU A 388 -20.48 -1.58 66.35
C LEU A 388 -19.99 -0.14 66.16
N LEU A 389 -19.60 0.20 64.94
CA LEU A 389 -19.32 1.57 64.55
C LEU A 389 -20.54 2.18 63.86
N GLU A 390 -20.93 3.37 64.32
CA GLU A 390 -22.05 4.16 63.80
C GLU A 390 -21.57 5.55 63.36
N LEU A 391 -22.32 6.16 62.45
CA LEU A 391 -22.08 7.52 61.99
C LEU A 391 -22.55 8.54 63.01
N VAL A 392 -21.74 9.59 63.21
CA VAL A 392 -22.23 10.81 63.85
C VAL A 392 -23.06 11.56 62.81
N THR A 393 -24.38 11.59 63.01
CA THR A 393 -25.34 12.22 62.07
C THR A 393 -25.43 13.73 62.25
N GLU A 394 -25.07 14.23 63.43
CA GLU A 394 -25.05 15.66 63.77
C GLU A 394 -23.67 16.26 63.47
N GLY A 395 -23.54 16.96 62.34
CA GLY A 395 -22.32 17.72 62.03
C GLY A 395 -22.00 17.84 60.54
N GLU A 396 -21.18 18.84 60.20
CA GLU A 396 -20.78 19.11 58.81
C GLU A 396 -19.83 18.05 58.23
N ALA A 397 -19.20 17.24 59.09
CA ALA A 397 -18.23 16.23 58.70
C ALA A 397 -18.86 15.15 57.78
N LEU A 398 -20.09 14.72 58.09
CA LEU A 398 -20.81 13.72 57.29
C LEU A 398 -21.11 14.25 55.87
N ALA A 399 -21.62 15.48 55.78
CA ALA A 399 -21.88 16.16 54.51
C ALA A 399 -20.58 16.34 53.68
N ALA A 400 -19.48 16.72 54.34
CA ALA A 400 -18.17 16.86 53.70
C ALA A 400 -17.61 15.52 53.20
N MET A 401 -17.82 14.42 53.96
CA MET A 401 -17.45 13.07 53.57
C MET A 401 -18.23 12.62 52.33
N ARG A 402 -19.56 12.76 52.33
CA ARG A 402 -20.43 12.41 51.19
C ARG A 402 -20.05 13.18 49.93
N LYS A 403 -19.79 14.49 50.06
CA LYS A 403 -19.29 15.34 48.97
C LYS A 403 -17.94 14.83 48.43
N ALA A 404 -17.02 14.45 49.31
CA ALA A 404 -15.71 13.93 48.92
C ALA A 404 -15.83 12.58 48.18
N VAL A 405 -16.64 11.65 48.67
CA VAL A 405 -16.90 10.36 48.00
C VAL A 405 -17.50 10.58 46.62
N ARG A 406 -18.55 11.41 46.50
CA ARG A 406 -19.18 11.71 45.21
C ARG A 406 -18.25 12.39 44.21
N SER A 407 -17.36 13.27 44.69
CA SER A 407 -16.36 13.93 43.83
C SER A 407 -15.40 12.95 43.14
N ILE A 408 -15.24 11.74 43.70
CA ILE A 408 -14.40 10.67 43.15
C ILE A 408 -15.26 9.62 42.42
N GLY A 409 -16.32 9.16 43.09
CA GLY A 409 -17.20 8.07 42.63
C GLY A 409 -17.97 8.41 41.36
N ILE A 410 -18.60 9.59 41.28
CA ILE A 410 -19.41 9.98 40.12
C ILE A 410 -18.56 10.02 38.83
N PRO A 411 -17.39 10.70 38.79
CA PRO A 411 -16.52 10.65 37.62
C PRO A 411 -15.99 9.25 37.30
N ALA A 412 -15.77 8.39 38.30
CA ALA A 412 -15.34 7.01 38.09
C ALA A 412 -16.44 6.15 37.44
N MET A 413 -17.69 6.25 37.92
CA MET A 413 -18.85 5.58 37.32
C MET A 413 -19.08 6.02 35.88
N GLN A 414 -19.03 7.33 35.62
CA GLN A 414 -19.19 7.88 34.27
C GLN A 414 -18.10 7.38 33.31
N ARG A 415 -16.84 7.30 33.77
CA ARG A 415 -15.74 6.73 32.97
C ARG A 415 -15.96 5.24 32.67
N ARG A 416 -16.40 4.44 33.65
CA ARG A 416 -16.71 3.02 33.44
C ARG A 416 -17.86 2.85 32.44
N ARG A 417 -18.93 3.63 32.59
CA ARG A 417 -20.08 3.60 31.67
C ARG A 417 -19.67 3.98 30.25
N ARG A 418 -18.89 5.06 30.07
CA ARG A 418 -18.35 5.45 28.76
C ARG A 418 -17.45 4.37 28.16
N ALA A 419 -16.56 3.78 28.95
CA ALA A 419 -15.68 2.71 28.47
C ALA A 419 -16.49 1.46 28.05
N GLU A 420 -17.56 1.14 28.76
CA GLU A 420 -18.48 0.04 28.40
C GLU A 420 -19.27 0.36 27.12
N GLU A 421 -19.83 1.57 27.01
CA GLU A 421 -20.50 2.05 25.81
C GLU A 421 -19.55 2.05 24.60
N GLU A 422 -18.30 2.49 24.78
CA GLU A 422 -17.24 2.45 23.77
C GLU A 422 -16.88 1.00 23.38
N ARG A 423 -16.78 0.08 24.35
CA ARG A 423 -16.53 -1.34 24.10
C ARG A 423 -17.65 -1.97 23.28
N LEU A 424 -18.91 -1.78 23.70
CA LEU A 424 -20.07 -2.30 22.98
C LEU A 424 -20.19 -1.68 21.58
N ALA A 425 -19.93 -0.38 21.44
CA ALA A 425 -19.89 0.29 20.15
C ALA A 425 -18.76 -0.25 19.26
N PHE A 426 -17.58 -0.52 19.82
CA PHE A 426 -16.46 -1.13 19.11
C PHE A 426 -16.81 -2.54 18.62
N GLU A 427 -17.36 -3.39 19.49
CA GLU A 427 -17.79 -4.74 19.12
C GLU A 427 -18.90 -4.73 18.06
N ALA A 428 -19.87 -3.82 18.18
CA ALA A 428 -20.93 -3.66 17.17
C ALA A 428 -20.36 -3.18 15.83
N ALA A 429 -19.42 -2.23 15.85
CA ALA A 429 -18.73 -1.75 14.65
C ALA A 429 -17.87 -2.85 14.01
N ASP A 430 -17.22 -3.69 14.81
CA ASP A 430 -16.42 -4.82 14.35
C ASP A 430 -17.29 -5.91 13.72
N ARG A 431 -18.42 -6.29 14.35
CA ARG A 431 -19.42 -7.18 13.75
C ARG A 431 -19.98 -6.63 12.43
N ALA A 432 -20.33 -5.34 12.40
CA ALA A 432 -20.82 -4.69 11.18
C ALA A 432 -19.73 -4.58 10.10
N ARG A 433 -18.46 -4.46 10.49
CA ARG A 433 -17.32 -4.50 9.56
C ARG A 433 -17.15 -5.91 9.00
N ALA A 434 -17.11 -6.94 9.85
CA ALA A 434 -17.00 -8.33 9.44
C ALA A 434 -18.13 -8.73 8.47
N GLU A 435 -19.36 -8.32 8.75
CA GLU A 435 -20.50 -8.57 7.86
C GLU A 435 -20.36 -7.83 6.52
N ARG A 436 -19.93 -6.56 6.53
CA ARG A 436 -19.67 -5.82 5.27
C ARG A 436 -18.57 -6.46 4.44
N VAL A 437 -17.52 -6.96 5.09
CA VAL A 437 -16.43 -7.70 4.45
C VAL A 437 -16.97 -8.99 3.84
N ARG A 438 -17.76 -9.76 4.60
CA ARG A 438 -18.39 -10.99 4.13
C ARG A 438 -19.28 -10.75 2.92
N VAL A 439 -20.19 -9.78 3.00
CA VAL A 439 -21.07 -9.39 1.88
C VAL A 439 -20.25 -8.95 0.67
N ARG A 440 -19.14 -8.21 0.85
CA ARG A 440 -18.30 -7.79 -0.27
C ARG A 440 -17.54 -8.96 -0.90
N ALA A 441 -16.95 -9.83 -0.10
CA ALA A 441 -16.18 -10.98 -0.58
C ALA A 441 -17.05 -12.05 -1.26
N LEU A 442 -18.33 -12.14 -0.87
CA LEU A 442 -19.32 -13.05 -1.43
C LEU A 442 -20.23 -12.40 -2.48
N ARG A 443 -20.00 -11.12 -2.85
CA ARG A 443 -20.84 -10.44 -3.85
C ARG A 443 -20.71 -11.13 -5.20
N PRO A 444 -21.84 -11.25 -5.94
CA PRO A 444 -21.92 -12.19 -7.05
C PRO A 444 -21.04 -11.84 -8.25
N ASP A 445 -20.72 -10.57 -8.53
CA ASP A 445 -19.75 -10.24 -9.59
C ASP A 445 -19.04 -8.90 -9.34
N PRO A 446 -17.69 -8.85 -9.35
CA PRO A 446 -16.95 -7.59 -9.49
C PRO A 446 -17.29 -6.95 -10.86
N PRO A 447 -17.14 -5.61 -11.01
CA PRO A 447 -17.44 -4.97 -12.29
C PRO A 447 -16.56 -5.59 -13.38
N ARG A 448 -17.13 -5.82 -14.57
CA ARG A 448 -16.36 -6.38 -15.69
C ARG A 448 -15.30 -5.38 -16.13
N ARG A 449 -14.04 -5.82 -16.19
CA ARG A 449 -12.90 -4.96 -16.54
C ARG A 449 -12.22 -5.42 -17.81
N ALA A 450 -11.88 -4.45 -18.66
CA ALA A 450 -10.91 -4.64 -19.73
C ALA A 450 -9.56 -4.05 -19.34
N VAL A 451 -8.48 -4.69 -19.75
CA VAL A 451 -7.15 -4.09 -19.80
C VAL A 451 -6.82 -3.81 -21.25
N VAL A 452 -6.54 -2.55 -21.55
CA VAL A 452 -6.21 -2.07 -22.88
C VAL A 452 -4.72 -1.74 -22.93
N HIS A 453 -4.04 -2.35 -23.89
CA HIS A 453 -2.66 -2.04 -24.24
C HIS A 453 -2.58 -1.77 -25.73
N PHE A 454 -1.88 -0.73 -26.15
CA PHE A 454 -1.84 -0.32 -27.54
C PHE A 454 -0.43 0.09 -27.98
N THR A 455 -0.19 0.04 -29.29
CA THR A 455 0.99 0.60 -29.94
C THR A 455 0.60 1.76 -30.85
N GLY A 456 1.54 2.67 -31.11
CA GLY A 456 1.28 3.89 -31.87
C GLY A 456 0.76 5.04 -31.00
N GLU A 457 0.12 6.01 -31.65
CA GLU A 457 -0.44 7.17 -30.97
C GLU A 457 -1.83 6.86 -30.38
N PRO A 458 -2.21 7.42 -29.22
CA PRO A 458 -3.49 7.11 -28.59
C PRO A 458 -4.74 7.40 -29.46
N GLY A 459 -4.66 8.36 -30.39
CA GLY A 459 -5.74 8.70 -31.32
C GLY A 459 -5.65 8.01 -32.69
N ALA A 460 -4.58 7.25 -32.93
CA ALA A 460 -4.35 6.47 -34.14
C ALA A 460 -3.54 5.21 -33.79
N PRO A 461 -4.10 4.30 -32.97
CA PRO A 461 -3.38 3.11 -32.55
C PRO A 461 -3.15 2.17 -33.74
N LEU A 462 -1.94 1.62 -33.84
CA LEU A 462 -1.59 0.64 -34.89
C LEU A 462 -2.07 -0.76 -34.52
N GLN A 463 -1.96 -1.12 -33.24
CA GLN A 463 -2.51 -2.35 -32.70
C GLN A 463 -3.04 -2.11 -31.30
N VAL A 464 -4.10 -2.82 -30.93
CA VAL A 464 -4.69 -2.80 -29.59
C VAL A 464 -4.94 -4.22 -29.11
N ALA A 465 -4.46 -4.54 -27.92
CA ALA A 465 -4.85 -5.72 -27.17
C ALA A 465 -5.87 -5.33 -26.11
N VAL A 466 -7.05 -5.95 -26.17
CA VAL A 466 -8.10 -5.85 -25.15
C VAL A 466 -8.16 -7.18 -24.41
N VAL A 467 -7.85 -7.17 -23.11
CA VAL A 467 -7.88 -8.35 -22.25
C VAL A 467 -9.08 -8.26 -21.32
N ASP A 468 -9.95 -9.26 -21.34
CA ASP A 468 -10.95 -9.43 -20.27
C ASP A 468 -10.22 -9.81 -18.98
N ALA A 469 -10.22 -8.92 -17.99
CA ALA A 469 -9.41 -9.08 -16.80
C ALA A 469 -9.89 -10.23 -15.90
N ALA A 470 -11.07 -10.82 -16.12
CA ALA A 470 -11.56 -11.98 -15.37
C ALA A 470 -11.21 -13.29 -16.09
N SER A 471 -11.54 -13.40 -17.38
CA SER A 471 -11.33 -14.62 -18.17
C SER A 471 -9.94 -14.74 -18.80
N LEU A 472 -9.16 -13.66 -18.81
CA LEU A 472 -7.88 -13.54 -19.53
C LEU A 472 -8.00 -13.75 -21.04
N GLN A 473 -9.21 -13.69 -21.61
CA GLN A 473 -9.41 -13.71 -23.05
C GLN A 473 -8.88 -12.43 -23.68
N ILE A 474 -8.09 -12.59 -24.74
CA ILE A 474 -7.41 -11.49 -25.43
C ILE A 474 -8.05 -11.32 -26.80
N THR A 475 -8.46 -10.10 -27.10
CA THR A 475 -8.88 -9.67 -28.44
C THR A 475 -7.80 -8.75 -28.99
N LEU A 476 -7.15 -9.16 -30.08
CA LEU A 476 -6.16 -8.35 -30.79
C LEU A 476 -6.85 -7.65 -31.96
N LEU A 477 -6.67 -6.34 -32.05
CA LEU A 477 -7.17 -5.51 -33.13
C LEU A 477 -5.98 -4.91 -33.87
N GLU A 478 -5.89 -5.14 -35.17
CA GLU A 478 -4.88 -4.56 -36.05
C GLU A 478 -5.48 -3.37 -36.81
N ASN A 479 -4.77 -2.25 -36.82
CA ASN A 479 -5.23 -0.96 -37.34
C ASN A 479 -6.71 -0.67 -36.98
N PRO A 480 -7.08 -0.73 -35.69
CA PRO A 480 -8.47 -0.55 -35.31
C PRO A 480 -8.95 0.85 -35.72
N ASP A 481 -10.25 0.95 -35.97
CA ASP A 481 -10.96 2.21 -35.97
C ASP A 481 -11.65 2.43 -34.61
N ALA A 482 -12.15 3.64 -34.38
CA ALA A 482 -12.79 3.99 -33.11
C ALA A 482 -14.00 3.09 -32.80
N ARG A 483 -14.71 2.62 -33.84
CA ARG A 483 -15.92 1.80 -33.70
C ARG A 483 -15.58 0.37 -33.30
N SER A 484 -14.53 -0.22 -33.87
CA SER A 484 -14.09 -1.57 -33.54
C SER A 484 -13.54 -1.63 -32.11
N LEU A 485 -12.77 -0.62 -31.68
CA LEU A 485 -12.34 -0.52 -30.29
C LEU A 485 -13.54 -0.32 -29.35
N ARG A 486 -14.48 0.57 -29.68
CA ARG A 486 -15.70 0.77 -28.88
C ARG A 486 -16.48 -0.53 -28.71
N SER A 487 -16.70 -1.26 -29.80
CA SER A 487 -17.41 -2.54 -29.78
C SER A 487 -16.70 -3.58 -28.90
N ALA A 488 -15.37 -3.64 -28.94
CA ALA A 488 -14.60 -4.52 -28.06
C ALA A 488 -14.71 -4.14 -26.57
N LEU A 489 -14.92 -2.86 -26.26
CA LEU A 489 -14.95 -2.32 -24.90
C LEU A 489 -16.35 -2.16 -24.29
N GLU A 490 -17.40 -2.13 -25.11
CA GLU A 490 -18.80 -1.89 -24.73
C GLU A 490 -19.26 -2.72 -23.51
N ARG A 491 -18.87 -4.00 -23.49
CA ARG A 491 -19.29 -4.99 -22.49
C ARG A 491 -18.63 -4.84 -21.11
N PHE A 492 -17.67 -3.93 -20.96
CA PHE A 492 -16.93 -3.72 -19.73
C PHE A 492 -17.41 -2.45 -19.04
N GLU A 493 -17.48 -2.47 -17.71
CA GLU A 493 -17.84 -1.33 -16.87
C GLU A 493 -16.62 -0.44 -16.57
N GLU A 494 -15.43 -1.05 -16.49
CA GLU A 494 -14.18 -0.37 -16.21
C GLU A 494 -13.12 -0.72 -17.26
N ILE A 495 -12.31 0.25 -17.64
CA ILE A 495 -11.23 0.11 -18.63
C ILE A 495 -9.94 0.53 -17.95
N ALA A 496 -8.99 -0.39 -17.86
CA ALA A 496 -7.67 -0.16 -17.27
C ALA A 496 -6.60 -0.15 -18.36
N GLY A 497 -5.53 0.60 -18.15
CA GLY A 497 -4.41 0.59 -19.09
C GLY A 497 -3.37 1.65 -18.74
N HIS A 498 -2.30 1.70 -19.51
CA HIS A 498 -1.39 2.84 -19.48
C HIS A 498 -1.87 3.90 -20.45
N ARG A 499 -2.04 5.13 -19.97
CA ARG A 499 -2.62 6.27 -20.70
C ARG A 499 -4.00 5.94 -21.26
N VAL A 500 -4.81 5.26 -20.45
CA VAL A 500 -6.07 4.65 -20.91
C VAL A 500 -7.11 5.68 -21.36
N HIS A 501 -7.05 6.91 -20.85
CA HIS A 501 -7.96 7.99 -21.23
C HIS A 501 -7.89 8.33 -22.72
N GLY A 502 -6.73 8.21 -23.36
CA GLY A 502 -6.59 8.48 -24.81
C GLY A 502 -7.42 7.50 -25.66
N PRO A 503 -7.18 6.18 -25.58
CA PRO A 503 -8.01 5.18 -26.25
C PRO A 503 -9.49 5.23 -25.85
N ALA A 504 -9.79 5.51 -24.57
CA ALA A 504 -11.16 5.66 -24.11
C ALA A 504 -11.86 6.88 -24.72
N GLU A 505 -11.16 8.01 -24.87
CA GLU A 505 -11.67 9.20 -25.53
C GLU A 505 -11.87 8.96 -27.03
N TRP A 506 -10.87 8.35 -27.69
CA TRP A 506 -10.92 8.03 -29.11
C TRP A 506 -12.10 7.10 -29.47
N SER A 507 -12.38 6.12 -28.61
CA SER A 507 -13.54 5.21 -28.74
C SER A 507 -14.86 5.81 -28.24
N GLY A 508 -14.87 7.02 -27.68
CA GLY A 508 -16.06 7.70 -27.17
C GLY A 508 -16.61 7.12 -25.84
N LEU A 509 -15.77 6.45 -25.05
CA LEU A 509 -16.15 5.79 -23.78
C LEU A 509 -15.64 6.49 -22.52
N VAL A 510 -14.82 7.54 -22.63
CA VAL A 510 -14.16 8.19 -21.48
C VAL A 510 -15.13 8.72 -20.41
N ASP A 511 -16.30 9.22 -20.81
CA ASP A 511 -17.34 9.70 -19.90
C ASP A 511 -18.34 8.61 -19.49
N GLU A 512 -18.40 7.50 -20.23
CA GLU A 512 -19.35 6.42 -20.01
C GLU A 512 -18.81 5.30 -19.11
N ARG A 513 -17.48 5.20 -18.96
CA ARG A 513 -16.81 4.09 -18.27
C ARG A 513 -15.77 4.62 -17.31
N ARG A 514 -15.55 3.89 -16.22
CA ARG A 514 -14.46 4.22 -15.29
C ARG A 514 -13.12 3.84 -15.90
N CYS A 515 -12.25 4.83 -16.07
CA CYS A 515 -10.89 4.65 -16.56
C CYS A 515 -9.93 4.42 -15.37
N ILE A 516 -9.07 3.41 -15.46
CA ILE A 516 -8.06 3.08 -14.44
C ILE A 516 -6.67 3.23 -15.06
N GLU A 517 -6.01 4.33 -14.74
CA GLU A 517 -4.62 4.54 -15.14
C GLU A 517 -3.70 3.63 -14.32
N LEU A 518 -3.04 2.68 -14.99
CA LEU A 518 -2.13 1.69 -14.38
C LEU A 518 -0.76 2.31 -14.05
N MET A 519 -0.77 3.37 -13.25
CA MET A 519 0.42 4.02 -12.71
C MET A 519 0.14 4.40 -11.24
N PRO A 520 1.10 4.27 -10.32
CA PRO A 520 0.93 4.82 -8.98
C PRO A 520 0.75 6.34 -9.04
N ALA A 521 -0.01 6.89 -8.09
CA ALA A 521 -0.32 8.32 -8.02
C ALA A 521 0.95 9.21 -7.96
N GLY A 522 2.04 8.69 -7.39
CA GLY A 522 3.35 9.31 -7.42
C GLY A 522 4.17 8.88 -8.63
N ARG A 523 4.60 9.83 -9.47
CA ARG A 523 5.56 9.57 -10.56
C ARG A 523 7.03 9.49 -10.10
N THR A 524 7.30 9.81 -8.84
CA THR A 524 8.64 9.70 -8.26
C THR A 524 8.61 9.01 -6.90
N THR A 525 9.65 8.24 -6.61
CA THR A 525 9.93 7.70 -5.27
C THR A 525 11.30 8.21 -4.81
N ARG A 526 11.62 8.12 -3.51
CA ARG A 526 12.95 8.44 -3.02
C ARG A 526 13.80 7.17 -2.97
N SER A 527 15.03 7.23 -3.49
CA SER A 527 16.02 6.16 -3.32
C SER A 527 16.41 6.02 -1.83
N ARG A 528 17.26 5.04 -1.51
CA ARG A 528 17.85 4.90 -0.17
C ARG A 528 18.72 6.10 0.21
N ALA A 529 19.35 6.74 -0.78
CA ALA A 529 20.12 7.98 -0.62
C ALA A 529 19.25 9.25 -0.63
N GLY A 530 17.91 9.11 -0.57
CA GLY A 530 16.99 10.25 -0.57
C GLY A 530 16.75 10.92 -1.93
N ARG A 531 17.47 10.51 -3.00
CA ARG A 531 17.32 11.07 -4.35
C ARG A 531 15.97 10.69 -4.97
N ALA A 532 15.30 11.64 -5.61
CA ALA A 532 14.09 11.35 -6.39
C ALA A 532 14.41 10.46 -7.60
N VAL A 533 13.66 9.38 -7.76
CA VAL A 533 13.76 8.41 -8.85
C VAL A 533 12.41 8.40 -9.57
N ALA A 534 12.43 8.70 -10.87
CA ALA A 534 11.25 8.58 -11.71
C ALA A 534 10.80 7.11 -11.80
N LEU A 535 9.52 6.90 -11.56
CA LEU A 535 8.85 5.62 -11.71
C LEU A 535 8.38 5.49 -13.15
N SER A 536 8.68 4.34 -13.75
CA SER A 536 8.15 3.95 -15.04
C SER A 536 7.28 2.71 -14.86
N LEU A 537 6.34 2.50 -15.78
CA LEU A 537 5.49 1.33 -15.78
C LEU A 537 6.31 0.03 -15.74
N ALA A 538 7.39 -0.06 -16.52
CA ALA A 538 8.30 -1.20 -16.50
C ALA A 538 8.89 -1.48 -15.11
N LYS A 539 9.28 -0.44 -14.35
CA LYS A 539 9.80 -0.63 -12.98
C LYS A 539 8.71 -1.16 -12.05
N VAL A 540 7.48 -0.68 -12.22
CA VAL A 540 6.32 -1.11 -11.42
C VAL A 540 5.93 -2.56 -11.77
N CYS A 541 5.80 -2.90 -13.05
CA CYS A 541 5.53 -4.27 -13.51
C CYS A 541 6.62 -5.25 -13.06
N ARG A 542 7.90 -4.87 -13.19
CA ARG A 542 9.02 -5.70 -12.75
C ARG A 542 8.99 -5.95 -11.25
N ALA A 543 8.71 -4.93 -10.45
CA ALA A 543 8.70 -5.07 -8.99
C ALA A 543 7.46 -5.81 -8.48
N SER A 544 6.29 -5.59 -9.09
CA SER A 544 5.00 -6.11 -8.60
C SER A 544 4.70 -7.51 -9.12
N VAL A 545 4.98 -7.77 -10.41
CA VAL A 545 4.61 -9.01 -11.10
C VAL A 545 5.78 -9.69 -11.80
N ASN A 546 7.02 -9.30 -11.48
CA ASN A 546 8.27 -9.84 -12.04
C ASN A 546 8.40 -9.75 -13.57
N PHE A 547 7.59 -8.92 -14.24
CA PHE A 547 7.67 -8.77 -15.69
C PHE A 547 8.91 -7.95 -16.09
N ARG A 548 9.84 -8.56 -16.83
CA ARG A 548 11.15 -7.95 -17.11
C ARG A 548 11.19 -7.08 -18.36
N ALA A 549 10.30 -7.32 -19.32
CA ALA A 549 10.26 -6.53 -20.54
C ALA A 549 9.70 -5.13 -20.25
N ASP A 550 10.19 -4.14 -21.00
CA ASP A 550 9.71 -2.77 -20.95
C ASP A 550 8.41 -2.71 -21.76
N PRO A 551 7.23 -2.55 -21.12
CA PRO A 551 5.98 -2.35 -21.84
C PRO A 551 6.17 -1.22 -22.84
N ALA A 552 5.51 -1.26 -23.99
CA ALA A 552 5.54 -0.16 -24.94
C ALA A 552 5.26 1.17 -24.24
N ASP A 553 6.30 1.99 -24.09
CA ASP A 553 6.15 3.39 -23.71
C ASP A 553 5.68 4.12 -24.97
N PRO A 554 4.45 4.66 -24.99
CA PRO A 554 3.92 5.34 -26.16
C PRO A 554 4.76 6.57 -26.55
N GLU A 555 5.54 7.17 -25.65
CA GLU A 555 6.48 8.25 -26.02
C GLU A 555 7.67 7.75 -26.84
N ARG A 556 8.00 6.45 -26.72
CA ARG A 556 9.01 5.78 -27.54
C ARG A 556 8.39 5.08 -28.75
N ALA A 557 7.07 5.21 -28.95
CA ALA A 557 6.35 4.63 -30.07
C ALA A 557 6.89 5.03 -31.45
N PRO A 558 7.34 6.29 -31.73
CA PRO A 558 7.84 6.64 -33.06
C PRO A 558 9.07 5.82 -33.47
N PHE A 559 9.92 5.46 -32.51
CA PHE A 559 11.08 4.60 -32.73
C PHE A 559 10.66 3.12 -32.86
N ARG A 560 9.67 2.68 -32.07
CA ARG A 560 9.19 1.29 -32.08
C ARG A 560 8.26 0.95 -33.24
N ALA A 561 7.53 1.92 -33.79
CA ALA A 561 6.65 1.75 -34.94
C ALA A 561 7.40 1.40 -36.24
N ARG A 562 8.72 1.65 -36.29
CA ARG A 562 9.60 1.24 -37.39
C ARG A 562 10.04 -0.24 -37.29
N LEU A 563 9.89 -0.86 -36.13
CA LEU A 563 10.10 -2.30 -35.95
C LEU A 563 8.76 -2.99 -36.14
N ALA A 564 8.72 -4.06 -36.95
CA ALA A 564 7.51 -4.85 -37.18
C ALA A 564 6.82 -5.16 -35.83
N VAL A 565 5.54 -4.81 -35.74
CA VAL A 565 4.79 -4.95 -34.49
C VAL A 565 4.55 -6.43 -34.23
N ASP A 566 5.18 -6.95 -33.17
CA ASP A 566 5.09 -8.36 -32.76
C ASP A 566 3.81 -8.58 -31.92
N PRO A 567 2.79 -9.29 -32.43
CA PRO A 567 1.54 -9.54 -31.72
C PRO A 567 1.72 -10.36 -30.44
N GLU A 568 2.72 -11.25 -30.40
CA GLU A 568 3.03 -12.06 -29.22
C GLU A 568 3.62 -11.20 -28.10
N ARG A 569 4.45 -10.22 -28.47
CA ARG A 569 4.95 -9.21 -27.52
C ARG A 569 3.81 -8.37 -26.96
N LEU A 570 2.92 -7.84 -27.80
CA LEU A 570 1.78 -7.04 -27.35
C LEU A 570 0.90 -7.84 -26.38
N THR A 571 0.65 -9.11 -26.71
CA THR A 571 -0.07 -10.06 -25.85
C THR A 571 0.59 -10.24 -24.49
N ARG A 572 1.91 -10.47 -24.44
CA ARG A 572 2.66 -10.62 -23.18
C ARG A 572 2.62 -9.34 -22.33
N GLU A 573 2.76 -8.19 -22.96
CA GLU A 573 2.69 -6.90 -22.26
C GLU A 573 1.28 -6.65 -21.70
N ALA A 574 0.22 -6.93 -22.47
CA ALA A 574 -1.16 -6.79 -22.02
C ALA A 574 -1.50 -7.74 -20.84
N LEU A 575 -0.98 -8.97 -20.86
CA LEU A 575 -1.10 -9.90 -19.73
C LEU A 575 -0.35 -9.42 -18.49
N ALA A 576 0.83 -8.81 -18.65
CA ALA A 576 1.57 -8.22 -17.54
C ALA A 576 0.82 -7.04 -16.90
N LEU A 577 0.19 -6.19 -17.72
CA LEU A 577 -0.67 -5.11 -17.23
C LEU A 577 -1.93 -5.65 -16.54
N THR A 578 -2.47 -6.76 -17.02
CA THR A 578 -3.61 -7.44 -16.38
C THR A 578 -3.23 -8.00 -15.01
N ALA A 579 -2.05 -8.63 -14.91
CA ALA A 579 -1.50 -9.06 -13.63
C ALA A 579 -1.24 -7.88 -12.69
N LEU A 580 -0.72 -6.77 -13.22
CA LEU A 580 -0.51 -5.57 -12.44
C LEU A 580 -1.84 -5.02 -11.89
N LEU A 581 -2.88 -4.90 -12.73
CA LEU A 581 -4.20 -4.46 -12.30
C LEU A 581 -4.72 -5.34 -11.15
N ARG A 582 -4.71 -6.67 -11.32
CA ARG A 582 -5.17 -7.61 -10.28
C ARG A 582 -4.37 -7.47 -8.99
N TYR A 583 -3.05 -7.33 -9.10
CA TYR A 583 -2.18 -7.07 -7.97
C TYR A 583 -2.61 -5.80 -7.21
N GLY A 584 -2.75 -4.68 -7.90
CA GLY A 584 -3.11 -3.42 -7.25
C GLY A 584 -4.55 -3.39 -6.72
N LEU A 585 -5.48 -4.13 -7.34
CA LEU A 585 -6.83 -4.32 -6.80
C LEU A 585 -6.80 -5.09 -5.47
N LEU A 586 -5.97 -6.14 -5.39
CA LEU A 586 -5.87 -7.01 -4.22
C LEU A 586 -5.10 -6.37 -3.04
N HIS A 587 -4.01 -5.67 -3.35
CA HIS A 587 -3.09 -5.11 -2.35
C HIS A 587 -3.33 -3.64 -2.03
N GLU A 588 -4.20 -2.95 -2.78
CA GLU A 588 -4.38 -1.49 -2.72
C GLU A 588 -3.06 -0.71 -2.94
N GLY A 589 -2.07 -1.37 -3.54
CA GLY A 589 -0.75 -0.84 -3.78
C GLY A 589 0.03 -1.63 -4.82
N VAL A 590 1.12 -1.04 -5.29
CA VAL A 590 2.08 -1.65 -6.20
C VAL A 590 3.48 -1.58 -5.63
N ARG A 591 4.29 -2.58 -5.94
CA ARG A 591 5.69 -2.58 -5.53
C ARG A 591 6.51 -1.67 -6.42
N VAL A 592 7.47 -1.02 -5.81
CA VAL A 592 8.56 -0.33 -6.49
C VAL A 592 9.89 -0.81 -5.94
N ALA A 593 10.81 -1.15 -6.84
CA ALA A 593 12.13 -1.63 -6.45
C ALA A 593 12.89 -0.54 -5.66
N ARG A 594 13.14 -0.80 -4.38
CA ARG A 594 13.88 0.08 -3.45
C ARG A 594 14.99 -0.71 -2.75
N GLY A 595 15.94 -1.24 -3.53
CA GLY A 595 16.93 -2.19 -3.00
C GLY A 595 16.29 -3.52 -2.62
N ALA A 596 16.81 -4.21 -1.59
CA ALA A 596 16.37 -5.55 -1.17
C ALA A 596 14.96 -5.59 -0.57
N THR A 597 14.50 -4.49 0.02
CA THR A 597 13.14 -4.35 0.59
C THR A 597 12.36 -3.42 -0.33
N GLY A 598 11.67 -3.97 -1.33
CA GLY A 598 10.78 -3.16 -2.19
C GLY A 598 9.85 -2.29 -1.35
N ALA A 599 9.60 -1.05 -1.79
CA ALA A 599 8.59 -0.20 -1.16
C ALA A 599 7.26 -0.43 -1.85
N GLU A 600 6.16 -0.29 -1.11
CA GLU A 600 4.81 -0.32 -1.68
C GLU A 600 4.33 1.12 -1.83
N LEU A 601 3.77 1.43 -3.00
CA LEU A 601 3.11 2.69 -3.27
C LEU A 601 1.62 2.44 -3.38
N PRO A 602 0.78 3.23 -2.70
CA PRO A 602 -0.66 3.06 -2.79
C PRO A 602 -1.14 3.31 -4.22
N VAL A 603 -2.15 2.56 -4.63
CA VAL A 603 -2.89 2.80 -5.88
C VAL A 603 -4.37 2.94 -5.57
N TRP A 604 -5.06 3.73 -6.39
CA TRP A 604 -6.46 4.05 -6.19
C TRP A 604 -7.37 3.34 -7.21
N TRP A 605 -6.92 2.16 -7.65
CA TRP A 605 -7.63 1.30 -8.58
C TRP A 605 -8.82 0.57 -7.94
N PRO A 606 -8.72 0.04 -6.69
CA PRO A 606 -9.85 -0.62 -6.05
C PRO A 606 -11.08 0.30 -5.96
N GLY A 607 -12.21 -0.19 -6.46
CA GLY A 607 -13.52 0.40 -6.22
C GLY A 607 -14.12 -0.10 -4.89
N LYS A 608 -15.25 0.48 -4.49
CA LYS A 608 -15.97 0.08 -3.26
C LYS A 608 -16.41 -1.40 -3.24
N ARG A 609 -16.51 -2.01 -4.42
CA ARG A 609 -16.96 -3.39 -4.62
C ARG A 609 -15.82 -4.39 -4.66
N ASP A 610 -14.56 -3.95 -4.78
CA ASP A 610 -13.45 -4.87 -4.91
C ASP A 610 -13.07 -5.48 -3.56
N PRO A 611 -13.01 -6.82 -3.47
CA PRO A 611 -12.58 -7.48 -2.26
C PRO A 611 -11.08 -7.27 -2.08
N ARG A 612 -10.67 -7.07 -0.82
CA ARG A 612 -9.25 -6.93 -0.47
C ARG A 612 -8.64 -8.30 -0.22
N LEU A 613 -7.36 -8.48 -0.52
CA LEU A 613 -6.71 -9.79 -0.33
C LEU A 613 -6.83 -10.29 1.12
N ARG A 614 -6.55 -9.43 2.09
CA ARG A 614 -6.65 -9.78 3.51
C ARG A 614 -8.08 -10.19 3.90
N GLU A 615 -9.08 -9.46 3.42
CA GLU A 615 -10.50 -9.77 3.62
C GLU A 615 -10.86 -11.17 3.07
N ILE A 616 -10.35 -11.51 1.88
CA ILE A 616 -10.57 -12.83 1.25
C ILE A 616 -9.88 -13.94 2.06
N LEU A 617 -8.62 -13.74 2.47
CA LEU A 617 -7.85 -14.73 3.22
C LEU A 617 -8.42 -15.00 4.61
N GLU A 618 -8.85 -13.94 5.33
CA GLU A 618 -9.53 -14.05 6.63
C GLU A 618 -10.82 -14.87 6.48
N LEU A 619 -11.66 -14.52 5.49
CA LEU A 619 -12.90 -15.26 5.24
C LEU A 619 -12.65 -16.72 4.84
N ALA A 620 -11.66 -16.99 3.98
CA ALA A 620 -11.33 -18.35 3.57
C ALA A 620 -10.81 -19.20 4.72
N ARG A 621 -10.01 -18.62 5.63
CA ARG A 621 -9.55 -19.27 6.86
C ARG A 621 -10.73 -19.62 7.77
N ASP A 622 -11.58 -18.62 8.03
CA ASP A 622 -12.68 -18.73 8.99
C ASP A 622 -13.76 -19.71 8.49
N GLU A 623 -14.04 -19.73 7.18
CA GLU A 623 -14.98 -20.67 6.54
C GLU A 623 -14.32 -22.00 6.11
N ARG A 624 -13.00 -22.15 6.29
CA ARG A 624 -12.19 -23.29 5.80
C ARG A 624 -12.41 -23.60 4.32
N ARG A 625 -12.63 -22.58 3.51
CA ARG A 625 -12.85 -22.70 2.07
C ARG A 625 -11.52 -22.71 1.32
N ARG A 626 -11.51 -23.42 0.18
CA ARG A 626 -10.36 -23.45 -0.71
C ARG A 626 -10.32 -22.20 -1.59
N LEU A 627 -9.11 -21.75 -1.85
CA LEU A 627 -8.79 -20.65 -2.75
C LEU A 627 -7.87 -21.15 -3.84
N GLU A 628 -8.07 -20.68 -5.06
CA GLU A 628 -7.05 -20.71 -6.11
C GLU A 628 -6.20 -19.45 -6.00
N LEU A 629 -4.89 -19.62 -5.78
CA LEU A 629 -3.94 -18.53 -5.58
C LEU A 629 -2.93 -18.52 -6.70
N SER A 630 -2.82 -17.42 -7.44
CA SER A 630 -1.69 -17.19 -8.35
C SER A 630 -0.59 -16.40 -7.63
N VAL A 631 0.65 -16.85 -7.76
CA VAL A 631 1.80 -16.27 -7.05
C VAL A 631 2.83 -15.81 -8.07
N VAL A 632 3.55 -14.72 -7.76
CA VAL A 632 4.62 -14.21 -8.62
C VAL A 632 5.66 -15.31 -8.83
N ASP A 633 5.69 -15.90 -10.03
CA ASP A 633 6.71 -16.87 -10.38
C ASP A 633 8.06 -16.16 -10.56
N ARG A 634 9.06 -16.59 -9.79
CA ARG A 634 10.43 -16.09 -9.91
C ARG A 634 11.15 -16.68 -11.13
N PHE A 635 10.66 -17.81 -11.65
CA PHE A 635 11.28 -18.60 -12.71
C PHE A 635 10.67 -18.32 -14.09
N GLU A 636 9.36 -18.08 -14.18
CA GLU A 636 8.67 -17.73 -15.44
C GLU A 636 8.11 -16.29 -15.45
N PRO A 637 8.97 -15.25 -15.49
CA PRO A 637 8.57 -13.85 -15.38
C PRO A 637 7.63 -13.33 -16.47
N TRP A 638 7.43 -14.08 -17.56
CA TRP A 638 6.53 -13.71 -18.68
C TRP A 638 5.14 -14.35 -18.58
N ARG A 639 4.87 -15.22 -17.60
CA ARG A 639 3.55 -15.80 -17.33
C ARG A 639 3.15 -15.55 -15.88
N PRO A 640 2.65 -14.35 -15.55
CA PRO A 640 2.29 -14.01 -14.17
C PRO A 640 1.15 -14.88 -13.58
N PHE A 641 0.49 -15.69 -14.41
CA PHE A 641 -0.56 -16.65 -14.03
C PHE A 641 -0.18 -18.12 -14.27
N ALA A 642 1.10 -18.43 -14.58
CA ALA A 642 1.50 -19.80 -14.93
C ALA A 642 1.32 -20.81 -13.78
N ARG A 643 1.42 -20.35 -12.53
CA ARG A 643 1.22 -21.20 -11.36
C ARG A 643 0.06 -20.68 -10.53
N SER A 644 -0.99 -21.50 -10.48
CA SER A 644 -2.09 -21.37 -9.54
C SER A 644 -2.11 -22.59 -8.62
N TRP A 645 -2.34 -22.37 -7.33
CA TRP A 645 -2.46 -23.44 -6.33
C TRP A 645 -3.86 -23.42 -5.73
N SER A 646 -4.54 -24.57 -5.67
CA SER A 646 -5.66 -24.74 -4.76
C SER A 646 -5.13 -24.96 -3.34
N ALA A 647 -5.56 -24.11 -2.42
CA ALA A 647 -5.05 -24.08 -1.06
C ALA A 647 -6.13 -23.74 -0.02
N THR A 648 -6.00 -24.29 1.18
CA THR A 648 -6.74 -23.86 2.36
C THR A 648 -5.86 -22.96 3.21
N VAL A 649 -6.38 -21.81 3.65
CA VAL A 649 -5.67 -20.92 4.59
C VAL A 649 -5.70 -21.54 5.98
N LEU A 650 -4.52 -21.80 6.54
CA LEU A 650 -4.36 -22.33 7.91
C LEU A 650 -4.16 -21.19 8.91
N GLU A 651 -3.18 -20.33 8.63
CA GLU A 651 -2.80 -19.20 9.48
C GLU A 651 -2.58 -17.97 8.63
N LEU A 652 -2.84 -16.81 9.24
CA LEU A 652 -2.68 -15.51 8.61
C LEU A 652 -2.07 -14.54 9.61
N ASP A 653 -0.89 -14.03 9.28
CA ASP A 653 -0.20 -12.96 9.98
C ASP A 653 -0.21 -11.68 9.13
N PHE A 654 0.38 -10.59 9.62
CA PHE A 654 0.49 -9.32 8.91
C PHE A 654 1.24 -9.44 7.58
N ARG A 655 2.25 -10.32 7.50
CA ARG A 655 3.15 -10.43 6.34
C ARG A 655 3.08 -11.77 5.62
N TRP A 656 2.67 -12.82 6.33
CA TRP A 656 2.73 -14.19 5.87
C TRP A 656 1.37 -14.85 5.93
N VAL A 657 1.13 -15.77 5.00
CA VAL A 657 0.00 -16.69 5.01
C VAL A 657 0.53 -18.12 4.95
N THR A 658 0.04 -18.95 5.86
CA THR A 658 0.36 -20.38 5.88
C THR A 658 -0.77 -21.14 5.21
N LEU A 659 -0.42 -21.88 4.16
CA LEU A 659 -1.36 -22.55 3.27
C LEU A 659 -1.16 -24.05 3.31
N ARG A 660 -2.25 -24.81 3.21
CA ARG A 660 -2.22 -26.24 2.89
C ARG A 660 -2.62 -26.44 1.44
N THR A 661 -1.73 -26.98 0.62
CA THR A 661 -2.01 -27.32 -0.78
C THR A 661 -2.14 -28.83 -0.94
N ALA A 662 -2.79 -29.30 -2.01
CA ALA A 662 -2.83 -30.73 -2.31
C ALA A 662 -1.46 -31.27 -2.77
N GLU A 663 -0.65 -30.41 -3.38
CA GLU A 663 0.62 -30.76 -4.01
C GLU A 663 1.81 -30.82 -3.02
N HIS A 664 1.68 -30.19 -1.85
CA HIS A 664 2.77 -30.06 -0.87
C HIS A 664 2.33 -30.63 0.47
N ALA A 665 2.96 -31.72 0.91
CA ALA A 665 2.71 -32.34 2.20
C ALA A 665 2.98 -31.40 3.40
N PRO A 666 4.09 -30.62 3.46
CA PRO A 666 4.23 -29.60 4.49
C PRO A 666 3.43 -28.33 4.11
N PRO A 667 2.88 -27.61 5.11
CA PRO A 667 2.28 -26.29 4.88
C PRO A 667 3.26 -25.33 4.20
N LEU A 668 2.76 -24.58 3.23
CA LEU A 668 3.52 -23.59 2.48
C LEU A 668 3.31 -22.22 3.12
N ALA A 669 4.39 -21.62 3.64
CA ALA A 669 4.37 -20.23 4.08
C ALA A 669 4.72 -19.31 2.90
N LEU A 670 3.79 -18.39 2.57
CA LEU A 670 3.97 -17.40 1.51
C LEU A 670 3.92 -16.00 2.08
N GLU A 671 4.73 -15.12 1.50
CA GLU A 671 4.58 -13.70 1.77
C GLU A 671 3.31 -13.20 1.08
N ILE A 672 2.40 -12.56 1.82
CA ILE A 672 1.09 -12.11 1.29
C ILE A 672 1.29 -11.31 0.01
N ARG A 673 2.28 -10.42 0.03
CA ARG A 673 2.59 -9.55 -1.09
C ARG A 673 2.97 -10.32 -2.37
N ASP A 674 3.38 -11.60 -2.32
CA ASP A 674 3.75 -12.39 -3.50
C ASP A 674 2.52 -12.99 -4.22
N ILE A 675 1.32 -12.85 -3.65
CA ILE A 675 0.05 -13.28 -4.28
C ILE A 675 -0.36 -12.23 -5.33
N VAL A 676 -0.63 -12.66 -6.56
CA VAL A 676 -1.00 -11.78 -7.70
C VAL A 676 -2.49 -11.85 -8.02
N ASP A 677 -3.09 -13.02 -7.84
CA ASP A 677 -4.52 -13.26 -8.05
C ASP A 677 -5.04 -14.22 -6.99
N VAL A 678 -6.31 -14.08 -6.63
CA VAL A 678 -7.01 -14.99 -5.73
C VAL A 678 -8.45 -15.19 -6.20
N ARG A 679 -8.89 -16.44 -6.23
CA ARG A 679 -10.25 -16.82 -6.61
C ARG A 679 -10.77 -17.85 -5.63
N TRP A 680 -12.09 -17.87 -5.45
CA TRP A 680 -12.73 -18.99 -4.77
C TRP A 680 -12.62 -20.23 -5.64
N ASP A 681 -12.08 -21.32 -5.09
CA ASP A 681 -12.08 -22.62 -5.74
C ASP A 681 -13.53 -23.06 -5.91
N ARG A 682 -13.91 -23.43 -7.14
CA ARG A 682 -15.29 -23.81 -7.49
C ARG A 682 -15.57 -25.30 -7.25
N GLY A 683 -14.57 -26.09 -6.86
CA GLY A 683 -14.71 -27.52 -6.57
C GLY A 683 -14.34 -28.39 -7.76
#